data_AF-A0A7D9DGZ9-F1
#
_entry.id   AF-A0A7D9DGZ9-F1
#
_cell.length_a   1.000
_cell.length_b   1.000
_cell.length_c   1.000
_cell.angle_alpha   90.00
_cell.angle_beta   90.00
_cell.angle_gamma   90.00
#
_symmetry.space_group_name_H-M   'P 1'
#
loop_
_entity.id
_entity.type
_entity.pdbx_description
1 polymer ?
#
loop_
_entity_poly.entity_id
_entity_poly.type
_entity_poly.pdbx_seq_one_letter_code
_entity_poly.pdbx_strand_id
1 'polypeptide(L)'
;MGRIIVHGVKVTPSQYYAMFHCFILALVKLSQRVSLKPQIRPVCLPQHGVSVNEVSGQECYITGWGRTGASKPGATVLQQARLPVISESKCRQHMGSQVTRQMICAGFGGNSTVSGCNGDSGGPFVCRDNSSNPWILQGAVSWGTRTCSAGHNEFTVFARVAEFVNWIKQQVGNVPRPSSANCNFDNGDTCSYQYGAGQFNWKVNRGPTPSSGTGPSSDVSGRGYYLFIETSSPRQFGDKATILTPYLNGTQCMKFSYHMYGGGIGVLNIYANNQTIFSRSGNQGNRWISVETSILQGGKYIVEFEGVRGGSYEGDIAIDAISFTPGSCPFQTPKPPTPRPTNPPTSSTNPPTQAANCNFDNGDTCGYQNGAGQFNWKVNRGSTSSSGTGPSSDVSGRGFYLFIETSSPRQFGDKATILTSYLNGPQCMKFSYHMYGGGIGALNIYANNQSIFSRSGNQGNRWISEETSILQGGRYMVKFEGVRGGSYQGDIGIDGISFTPGSCSFQTPKPPTPRPTNPPTSSTNPPTSTTNPPTQAVRCNFDQGLCSFTNGANDDFDWTVRSGSTSSSNTGPSQDVSGNGKYVYIETSSPRVQGDKAYLVSPQVNGNQCLKFSYHMHGASMGSLIVYQNIGNRMVELFNKSGDQGNQWNKAEVQINNGTSYSVVFSGVRGSSYQGDIALDEISITSGQCSIPPSGSCGQKGYGLSDFPKIVGGQDATPGEWPWQVALLRGTFPFCGGSLVSNQYVITAAHCVKSTDWDSVKIRVGEHDMRVNEGHEQDISIARNGITIHPQYNQITQYNNDIAVIRLSRSVQFTQRIKPVCFNTGIDFTGQRCYITGWGRLQSGGSTPKVLQEAQVPIVTPQECKKSYGNSRITDKMLCAGYSRGGTDTCQGDSGGPMVCQHSDGSWYLSGVTSWGRGCASAGYYGVYAHVANLYPWVKQVTGL
;
A
#
# COMPACT_ATOMS: atom_id res chain seq x y z
N MET A 1 -4.22 -26.12 -38.09
CA MET A 1 -2.83 -26.62 -38.05
C MET A 1 -1.88 -25.45 -37.79
N GLY A 2 -0.68 -25.70 -37.24
CA GLY A 2 0.36 -24.66 -37.12
C GLY A 2 0.98 -24.31 -38.47
N ARG A 3 1.76 -23.23 -38.55
CA ARG A 3 2.44 -22.78 -39.78
C ARG A 3 3.95 -22.65 -39.54
N ILE A 4 4.75 -23.24 -40.42
CA ILE A 4 6.21 -23.05 -40.46
C ILE A 4 6.52 -21.87 -41.38
N ILE A 5 7.45 -21.00 -40.97
CA ILE A 5 7.91 -19.83 -41.71
C ILE A 5 9.44 -19.89 -41.73
N VAL A 6 10.05 -19.90 -42.91
CA VAL A 6 11.51 -20.10 -43.09
C VAL A 6 12.13 -18.84 -43.67
N HIS A 7 13.33 -18.47 -43.20
CA HIS A 7 14.07 -17.33 -43.72
C HIS A 7 14.81 -17.70 -45.02
N GLY A 8 14.27 -17.30 -46.18
CA GLY A 8 14.93 -17.42 -47.47
C GLY A 8 14.07 -16.96 -48.66
N VAL A 9 14.70 -16.82 -49.83
CA VAL A 9 14.12 -16.28 -51.07
C VAL A 9 12.98 -17.17 -51.60
N LYS A 10 12.03 -16.61 -52.38
CA LYS A 10 11.09 -17.40 -53.20
C LYS A 10 11.89 -18.25 -54.20
N VAL A 11 11.95 -19.56 -54.00
CA VAL A 11 12.55 -20.51 -54.95
C VAL A 11 11.44 -21.34 -55.62
N THR A 12 11.49 -21.51 -56.93
CA THR A 12 10.57 -22.37 -57.68
C THR A 12 10.91 -23.86 -57.48
N PRO A 13 9.96 -24.79 -57.69
CA PRO A 13 10.15 -26.20 -57.30
C PRO A 13 11.33 -26.94 -57.96
N SER A 14 11.90 -26.43 -59.05
CA SER A 14 12.96 -27.10 -59.82
C SER A 14 14.37 -26.98 -59.23
N GLN A 15 14.60 -26.12 -58.22
CA GLN A 15 15.93 -25.93 -57.62
C GLN A 15 16.11 -26.64 -56.26
N TYR A 16 15.12 -27.45 -55.84
CA TYR A 16 14.98 -27.99 -54.48
C TYR A 16 16.14 -28.90 -54.01
N TYR A 17 16.91 -29.48 -54.94
CA TYR A 17 17.98 -30.45 -54.62
C TYR A 17 19.41 -29.86 -54.54
N ALA A 18 19.62 -28.58 -54.90
CA ALA A 18 20.96 -27.99 -55.00
C ALA A 18 21.37 -27.06 -53.84
N MET A 19 20.44 -26.69 -52.93
CA MET A 19 20.68 -25.63 -51.93
C MET A 19 20.24 -26.00 -50.51
N PHE A 20 20.76 -27.12 -49.97
CA PHE A 20 20.57 -27.50 -48.55
C PHE A 20 21.23 -26.55 -47.53
N HIS A 21 21.96 -25.51 -47.97
CA HIS A 21 22.75 -24.62 -47.10
C HIS A 21 22.19 -23.18 -46.94
N CYS A 22 21.04 -22.84 -47.54
CA CYS A 22 20.57 -21.44 -47.57
C CYS A 22 19.43 -21.07 -46.60
N PHE A 23 18.91 -22.02 -45.82
CA PHE A 23 17.86 -21.78 -44.82
C PHE A 23 18.44 -21.92 -43.40
N ILE A 24 18.89 -20.81 -42.81
CA ILE A 24 19.61 -20.82 -41.53
C ILE A 24 18.66 -20.74 -40.32
N LEU A 25 17.45 -20.17 -40.47
CA LEU A 25 16.49 -20.04 -39.37
C LEU A 25 15.04 -20.28 -39.82
N ALA A 26 14.25 -20.94 -38.96
CA ALA A 26 12.83 -21.17 -39.14
C ALA A 26 12.04 -20.84 -37.86
N LEU A 27 10.80 -20.39 -38.03
CA LEU A 27 9.85 -20.08 -36.96
C LEU A 27 8.63 -21.00 -37.08
N VAL A 28 8.18 -21.56 -35.95
CA VAL A 28 7.00 -22.43 -35.88
C VAL A 28 5.88 -21.71 -35.15
N LYS A 29 4.83 -21.32 -35.89
CA LYS A 29 3.62 -20.72 -35.30
C LYS A 29 2.71 -21.83 -34.76
N LEU A 30 2.58 -21.88 -33.44
CA LEU A 30 1.70 -22.80 -32.74
C LEU A 30 0.21 -22.55 -33.09
N SER A 31 -0.59 -23.61 -33.11
CA SER A 31 -2.04 -23.56 -33.42
C SER A 31 -2.90 -22.98 -32.29
N GLN A 32 -2.36 -22.92 -31.06
CA GLN A 32 -3.00 -22.33 -29.88
C GLN A 32 -1.97 -21.51 -29.09
N ARG A 33 -2.43 -20.56 -28.27
CA ARG A 33 -1.55 -19.79 -27.38
C ARG A 33 -1.17 -20.65 -26.17
N VAL A 34 0.12 -20.66 -25.83
CA VAL A 34 0.62 -21.33 -24.62
C VAL A 34 0.32 -20.48 -23.39
N SER A 35 -0.23 -21.09 -22.34
CA SER A 35 -0.41 -20.45 -21.04
C SER A 35 0.94 -20.35 -20.31
N LEU A 36 1.40 -19.13 -20.06
CA LEU A 36 2.66 -18.89 -19.34
C LEU A 36 2.51 -19.22 -17.85
N LYS A 37 3.51 -19.90 -17.29
CA LYS A 37 3.55 -20.39 -15.90
C LYS A 37 4.97 -20.25 -15.36
N PRO A 38 5.25 -20.39 -14.05
CA PRO A 38 6.61 -20.35 -13.52
C PRO A 38 7.60 -21.28 -14.25
N GLN A 39 7.12 -22.45 -14.69
CA GLN A 39 7.88 -23.48 -15.44
C GLN A 39 7.88 -23.26 -16.97
N ILE A 40 7.07 -22.35 -17.51
CA ILE A 40 6.91 -22.13 -18.96
C ILE A 40 6.98 -20.63 -19.23
N ARG A 41 8.18 -20.16 -19.63
CA ARG A 41 8.50 -18.75 -19.88
C ARG A 41 9.23 -18.58 -21.21
N PRO A 42 9.03 -17.46 -21.94
CA PRO A 42 9.78 -17.16 -23.16
C PRO A 42 11.24 -16.79 -22.84
N VAL A 43 12.14 -17.08 -23.78
CA VAL A 43 13.54 -16.63 -23.78
C VAL A 43 13.66 -15.24 -24.42
N CYS A 44 14.63 -14.43 -23.99
CA CYS A 44 14.85 -13.10 -24.57
C CYS A 44 15.58 -13.19 -25.92
N LEU A 45 15.27 -12.28 -26.85
CA LEU A 45 16.07 -12.13 -28.07
C LEU A 45 17.26 -11.18 -27.82
N PRO A 46 18.42 -11.40 -28.48
CA PRO A 46 19.55 -10.47 -28.46
C PRO A 46 19.20 -9.15 -29.16
N GLN A 47 20.04 -8.14 -28.95
CA GLN A 47 20.00 -6.95 -29.81
C GLN A 47 20.45 -7.32 -31.23
N HIS A 48 20.03 -6.54 -32.23
CA HIS A 48 20.35 -6.82 -33.62
C HIS A 48 21.83 -6.51 -33.91
N GLY A 49 22.55 -7.48 -34.49
CA GLY A 49 23.95 -7.29 -34.93
C GLY A 49 25.05 -7.44 -33.86
N VAL A 50 24.71 -7.67 -32.58
CA VAL A 50 25.66 -7.88 -31.45
C VAL A 50 26.81 -8.80 -31.85
N SER A 51 28.06 -8.32 -31.74
CA SER A 51 29.20 -9.06 -32.27
C SER A 51 29.51 -10.31 -31.44
N VAL A 52 30.13 -11.32 -32.07
CA VAL A 52 30.53 -12.56 -31.37
C VAL A 52 31.48 -12.27 -30.19
N ASN A 53 32.26 -11.18 -30.27
CA ASN A 53 33.18 -10.77 -29.21
C ASN A 53 32.45 -10.25 -27.97
N GLU A 54 31.29 -9.59 -28.11
CA GLU A 54 30.46 -9.11 -26.98
C GLU A 54 29.79 -10.26 -26.20
N VAL A 55 29.64 -11.43 -26.82
CA VAL A 55 29.10 -12.65 -26.20
C VAL A 55 30.23 -13.53 -25.61
N SER A 56 31.47 -13.29 -26.00
CA SER A 56 32.64 -14.06 -25.52
C SER A 56 32.85 -13.88 -24.02
N GLY A 57 32.81 -14.99 -23.27
CA GLY A 57 32.96 -15.00 -21.81
C GLY A 57 31.66 -15.04 -21.01
N GLN A 58 30.49 -14.94 -21.65
CA GLN A 58 29.20 -15.14 -20.98
C GLN A 58 28.97 -16.59 -20.54
N GLU A 59 28.12 -16.82 -19.54
CA GLU A 59 27.69 -18.17 -19.16
C GLU A 59 26.64 -18.68 -20.16
N CYS A 60 27.08 -19.51 -21.10
CA CYS A 60 26.23 -20.01 -22.18
C CYS A 60 25.99 -21.53 -22.10
N TYR A 61 24.75 -21.93 -22.36
CA TYR A 61 24.27 -23.31 -22.29
C TYR A 61 23.48 -23.70 -23.54
N ILE A 62 23.64 -24.96 -23.96
CA ILE A 62 22.74 -25.68 -24.86
C ILE A 62 21.82 -26.57 -24.01
N THR A 63 20.55 -26.71 -24.42
CA THR A 63 19.63 -27.71 -23.84
C THR A 63 18.93 -28.52 -24.92
N GLY A 64 18.61 -29.79 -24.63
CA GLY A 64 18.02 -30.69 -25.62
C GLY A 64 17.80 -32.12 -25.15
N TRP A 65 17.22 -32.92 -26.04
CA TRP A 65 16.95 -34.36 -25.86
C TRP A 65 17.72 -35.21 -26.89
N GLY A 66 18.76 -34.64 -27.53
CA GLY A 66 19.66 -35.36 -28.41
C GLY A 66 20.44 -36.49 -27.71
N ARG A 67 21.22 -37.24 -28.48
CA ARG A 67 22.01 -38.34 -27.93
C ARG A 67 23.15 -37.80 -27.06
N THR A 68 23.42 -38.47 -25.94
CA THR A 68 24.55 -38.12 -25.05
C THR A 68 25.88 -38.80 -25.44
N GLY A 69 26.07 -39.02 -26.75
CA GLY A 69 27.21 -39.69 -27.39
C GLY A 69 26.83 -40.45 -28.66
N ALA A 70 27.82 -40.73 -29.52
CA ALA A 70 27.64 -41.31 -30.88
C ALA A 70 26.60 -42.46 -30.98
N SER A 71 26.79 -43.47 -30.12
CA SER A 71 26.07 -44.75 -30.11
C SER A 71 24.94 -44.81 -29.07
N LYS A 72 24.65 -43.71 -28.36
CA LYS A 72 23.58 -43.67 -27.35
C LYS A 72 22.23 -43.32 -27.98
N PRO A 73 21.10 -43.73 -27.39
CA PRO A 73 19.79 -43.19 -27.76
C PRO A 73 19.66 -41.70 -27.38
N GLY A 74 18.64 -41.03 -27.90
CA GLY A 74 18.24 -39.70 -27.43
C GLY A 74 17.84 -39.72 -25.96
N ALA A 75 18.10 -38.64 -25.23
CA ALA A 75 17.77 -38.58 -23.81
C ALA A 75 16.25 -38.45 -23.60
N THR A 76 15.70 -39.17 -22.60
CA THR A 76 14.28 -39.04 -22.19
C THR A 76 14.07 -37.91 -21.18
N VAL A 77 15.12 -37.52 -20.46
CA VAL A 77 15.17 -36.36 -19.56
C VAL A 77 15.90 -35.23 -20.27
N LEU A 78 15.40 -33.99 -20.15
CA LEU A 78 16.04 -32.82 -20.75
C LEU A 78 17.48 -32.67 -20.24
N GLN A 79 18.45 -32.62 -21.16
CA GLN A 79 19.85 -32.41 -20.86
C GLN A 79 20.23 -30.94 -20.99
N GLN A 80 21.30 -30.54 -20.31
CA GLN A 80 21.93 -29.23 -20.46
C GLN A 80 23.45 -29.37 -20.45
N ALA A 81 24.14 -28.53 -21.22
CA ALA A 81 25.60 -28.47 -21.22
C ALA A 81 26.10 -27.03 -21.40
N ARG A 82 27.18 -26.67 -20.71
CA ARG A 82 27.84 -25.37 -20.87
C ARG A 82 28.77 -25.41 -22.09
N LEU A 83 28.70 -24.40 -22.96
CA LEU A 83 29.58 -24.27 -24.13
C LEU A 83 30.11 -22.82 -24.21
N PRO A 84 31.44 -22.57 -24.21
CA PRO A 84 31.98 -21.23 -24.38
C PRO A 84 31.85 -20.80 -25.85
N VAL A 85 31.52 -19.52 -26.08
CA VAL A 85 31.47 -18.92 -27.43
C VAL A 85 32.89 -18.79 -28.00
N ILE A 86 33.03 -19.05 -29.30
CA ILE A 86 34.29 -19.06 -30.04
C ILE A 86 34.21 -18.05 -31.19
N SER A 87 35.32 -17.32 -31.44
CA SER A 87 35.40 -16.31 -32.50
C SER A 87 35.19 -16.91 -33.90
N GLU A 88 34.63 -16.10 -34.81
CA GLU A 88 34.38 -16.52 -36.20
C GLU A 88 35.67 -17.02 -36.90
N SER A 89 36.81 -16.37 -36.65
CA SER A 89 38.11 -16.77 -37.20
C SER A 89 38.55 -18.16 -36.72
N LYS A 90 38.49 -18.41 -35.40
CA LYS A 90 38.85 -19.71 -34.81
C LYS A 90 37.85 -20.80 -35.21
N CYS A 91 36.57 -20.46 -35.40
CA CYS A 91 35.58 -21.40 -35.90
C CYS A 91 35.81 -21.75 -37.38
N ARG A 92 35.99 -20.77 -38.27
CA ARG A 92 36.29 -21.01 -39.70
C ARG A 92 37.56 -21.82 -39.92
N GLN A 93 38.57 -21.67 -39.06
CA GLN A 93 39.82 -22.44 -39.12
C GLN A 93 39.58 -23.96 -38.95
N HIS A 94 38.55 -24.36 -38.20
CA HIS A 94 38.30 -25.77 -37.84
C HIS A 94 37.06 -26.35 -38.54
N MET A 95 36.00 -25.55 -38.68
CA MET A 95 34.73 -25.94 -39.29
C MET A 95 34.64 -25.58 -40.79
N GLY A 96 35.70 -24.97 -41.35
CA GLY A 96 35.80 -24.61 -42.77
C GLY A 96 35.10 -23.29 -43.16
N SER A 97 35.19 -22.96 -44.45
CA SER A 97 34.67 -21.73 -45.05
C SER A 97 33.14 -21.63 -45.09
N GLN A 98 32.43 -22.69 -44.72
CA GLN A 98 30.96 -22.72 -44.65
C GLN A 98 30.39 -21.90 -43.48
N VAL A 99 31.21 -21.57 -42.48
CA VAL A 99 30.81 -20.71 -41.36
C VAL A 99 30.77 -19.24 -41.79
N THR A 100 29.56 -18.68 -41.88
CA THR A 100 29.33 -17.28 -42.27
C THR A 100 29.06 -16.39 -41.05
N ARG A 101 28.98 -15.06 -41.26
CA ARG A 101 28.58 -14.09 -40.21
C ARG A 101 27.19 -14.36 -39.61
N GLN A 102 26.33 -15.09 -40.33
CA GLN A 102 25.01 -15.53 -39.88
C GLN A 102 25.06 -16.76 -38.95
N MET A 103 26.25 -17.24 -38.62
CA MET A 103 26.48 -18.34 -37.70
C MET A 103 27.31 -17.89 -36.49
N ILE A 104 27.12 -18.59 -35.37
CA ILE A 104 27.93 -18.46 -34.15
C ILE A 104 28.35 -19.86 -33.73
N CYS A 105 29.55 -19.99 -33.17
CA CYS A 105 30.10 -21.28 -32.76
C CYS A 105 30.36 -21.31 -31.26
N ALA A 106 30.12 -22.46 -30.64
CA ALA A 106 30.45 -22.67 -29.24
C ALA A 106 30.96 -24.09 -28.96
N GLY A 107 31.85 -24.22 -27.99
CA GLY A 107 32.47 -25.47 -27.58
C GLY A 107 33.91 -25.29 -27.13
N PHE A 108 34.41 -26.21 -26.31
CA PHE A 108 35.77 -26.16 -25.79
C PHE A 108 36.84 -26.57 -26.82
N GLY A 109 36.47 -27.35 -27.84
CA GLY A 109 37.40 -27.98 -28.79
C GLY A 109 38.31 -29.02 -28.12
N GLY A 110 39.46 -29.31 -28.73
CA GLY A 110 40.45 -30.25 -28.21
C GLY A 110 39.93 -31.67 -28.07
N ASN A 111 40.06 -32.21 -26.86
CA ASN A 111 39.58 -33.55 -26.46
C ASN A 111 38.24 -33.48 -25.68
N SER A 112 37.49 -32.38 -25.79
CA SER A 112 36.22 -32.25 -25.08
C SER A 112 35.18 -33.24 -25.60
N THR A 113 34.38 -33.79 -24.68
CA THR A 113 33.22 -34.64 -25.00
C THR A 113 31.90 -33.84 -24.99
N VAL A 114 31.96 -32.52 -24.84
CA VAL A 114 30.79 -31.65 -24.66
C VAL A 114 30.49 -30.87 -25.95
N SER A 115 29.43 -31.28 -26.64
CA SER A 115 28.90 -30.65 -27.86
C SER A 115 27.38 -30.80 -27.93
N GLY A 116 26.74 -30.12 -28.90
CA GLY A 116 25.43 -30.57 -29.40
C GLY A 116 25.56 -31.88 -30.20
N CYS A 117 24.46 -32.61 -30.34
CA CYS A 117 24.39 -33.90 -31.01
C CYS A 117 23.11 -34.07 -31.85
N ASN A 118 23.04 -35.16 -32.61
CA ASN A 118 21.84 -35.61 -33.30
C ASN A 118 20.62 -35.63 -32.36
N GLY A 119 19.59 -34.86 -32.71
CA GLY A 119 18.37 -34.64 -31.91
C GLY A 119 18.33 -33.29 -31.17
N ASP A 120 19.44 -32.55 -31.11
CA ASP A 120 19.47 -31.19 -30.55
C ASP A 120 19.21 -30.09 -31.59
N SER A 121 19.13 -30.41 -32.89
CA SER A 121 18.88 -29.45 -33.97
C SER A 121 17.60 -28.62 -33.74
N GLY A 122 17.69 -27.30 -33.87
CA GLY A 122 16.64 -26.35 -33.50
C GLY A 122 16.56 -26.05 -31.99
N GLY A 123 17.31 -26.76 -31.15
CA GLY A 123 17.43 -26.51 -29.71
C GLY A 123 18.08 -25.16 -29.40
N PRO A 124 17.80 -24.58 -28.21
CA PRO A 124 18.24 -23.23 -27.88
C PRO A 124 19.69 -23.21 -27.36
N PHE A 125 20.46 -22.23 -27.84
CA PHE A 125 21.72 -21.82 -27.23
C PHE A 125 21.53 -20.47 -26.55
N VAL A 126 21.57 -20.49 -25.22
CA VAL A 126 21.22 -19.35 -24.37
C VAL A 126 22.41 -18.91 -23.53
N CYS A 127 22.65 -17.60 -23.48
CA CYS A 127 23.66 -17.00 -22.61
C CYS A 127 22.99 -16.13 -21.55
N ARG A 128 23.56 -16.14 -20.34
CA ARG A 128 23.14 -15.26 -19.25
C ARG A 128 23.79 -13.89 -19.43
N ASP A 129 22.96 -12.85 -19.46
CA ASP A 129 23.46 -11.47 -19.42
C ASP A 129 23.86 -11.11 -17.98
N ASN A 130 25.16 -10.87 -17.78
CA ASN A 130 25.74 -10.53 -16.49
C ASN A 130 25.26 -9.17 -15.94
N SER A 131 24.72 -8.28 -16.78
CA SER A 131 24.26 -6.94 -16.39
C SER A 131 22.81 -6.89 -15.91
N SER A 132 21.94 -7.77 -16.41
CA SER A 132 20.50 -7.72 -16.14
C SER A 132 19.86 -9.03 -15.66
N ASN A 133 20.61 -10.14 -15.67
CA ASN A 133 20.19 -11.50 -15.24
C ASN A 133 19.17 -12.31 -16.11
N PRO A 134 18.70 -11.91 -17.32
CA PRO A 134 17.90 -12.77 -18.19
C PRO A 134 18.77 -13.76 -18.98
N TRP A 135 18.11 -14.77 -19.54
CA TRP A 135 18.67 -15.66 -20.54
C TRP A 135 18.31 -15.18 -21.95
N ILE A 136 19.35 -14.97 -22.77
CA ILE A 136 19.26 -14.45 -24.14
C ILE A 136 19.56 -15.58 -25.14
N LEU A 137 18.68 -15.77 -26.12
CA LEU A 137 18.83 -16.76 -27.19
C LEU A 137 19.85 -16.28 -28.24
N GLN A 138 21.11 -16.63 -28.05
CA GLN A 138 22.19 -16.26 -28.99
C GLN A 138 22.16 -17.10 -30.26
N GLY A 139 21.69 -18.34 -30.18
CA GLY A 139 21.58 -19.21 -31.35
C GLY A 139 20.54 -20.31 -31.26
N ALA A 140 20.20 -20.88 -32.42
CA ALA A 140 19.52 -22.16 -32.54
C ALA A 140 20.48 -23.20 -33.14
N VAL A 141 20.53 -24.41 -32.58
CA VAL A 141 21.45 -25.48 -33.03
C VAL A 141 21.20 -25.77 -34.50
N SER A 142 22.23 -25.62 -35.34
CA SER A 142 22.13 -25.87 -36.78
C SER A 142 22.80 -27.20 -37.11
N TRP A 143 24.11 -27.30 -36.88
CA TRP A 143 24.90 -28.49 -37.19
C TRP A 143 26.13 -28.59 -36.27
N GLY A 144 26.79 -29.74 -36.33
CA GLY A 144 27.96 -30.06 -35.50
C GLY A 144 28.55 -31.40 -35.93
N THR A 145 29.27 -32.05 -35.02
CA THR A 145 30.04 -33.25 -35.31
C THR A 145 29.15 -34.47 -35.49
N ARG A 146 29.39 -35.28 -36.54
CA ARG A 146 28.56 -36.47 -36.81
C ARG A 146 28.71 -37.55 -35.74
N THR A 147 29.83 -37.55 -35.03
CA THR A 147 30.19 -38.48 -33.95
C THR A 147 29.70 -38.03 -32.57
N CYS A 148 29.11 -36.84 -32.43
CA CYS A 148 28.71 -36.30 -31.12
C CYS A 148 29.85 -36.29 -30.08
N SER A 149 31.04 -35.94 -30.56
CA SER A 149 32.26 -35.71 -29.80
C SER A 149 32.85 -34.38 -30.25
N ALA A 150 33.30 -33.51 -29.35
CA ALA A 150 34.08 -32.31 -29.71
C ALA A 150 35.59 -32.62 -29.86
N GLY A 151 35.95 -33.90 -30.02
CA GLY A 151 37.28 -34.36 -30.38
C GLY A 151 37.74 -33.77 -31.72
N HIS A 152 39.05 -33.57 -31.88
CA HIS A 152 39.68 -32.97 -33.07
C HIS A 152 39.36 -31.47 -33.30
N ASN A 153 39.19 -30.68 -32.23
CA ASN A 153 38.97 -29.23 -32.28
C ASN A 153 37.67 -28.77 -32.96
N GLU A 154 36.66 -29.63 -33.02
CA GLU A 154 35.37 -29.31 -33.63
C GLU A 154 34.43 -28.56 -32.66
N PHE A 155 33.54 -27.73 -33.21
CA PHE A 155 32.60 -26.88 -32.48
C PHE A 155 31.14 -27.19 -32.86
N THR A 156 30.20 -26.83 -31.98
CA THR A 156 28.78 -26.80 -32.34
C THR A 156 28.48 -25.47 -33.04
N VAL A 157 27.78 -25.52 -34.17
CA VAL A 157 27.46 -24.36 -35.01
C VAL A 157 25.96 -24.05 -34.92
N PHE A 158 25.67 -22.80 -34.62
CA PHE A 158 24.33 -22.29 -34.37
C PHE A 158 23.98 -21.19 -35.37
N ALA A 159 22.71 -21.12 -35.75
CA ALA A 159 22.14 -19.96 -36.44
C ALA A 159 22.21 -18.74 -35.51
N ARG A 160 22.96 -17.69 -35.87
CA ARG A 160 23.21 -16.52 -35.01
C ARG A 160 21.97 -15.62 -34.98
N VAL A 161 21.16 -15.74 -33.93
CA VAL A 161 19.85 -15.09 -33.84
C VAL A 161 19.94 -13.56 -33.94
N ALA A 162 21.03 -12.96 -33.45
CA ALA A 162 21.31 -11.51 -33.55
C ALA A 162 21.22 -10.94 -34.99
N GLU A 163 21.56 -11.72 -36.01
CA GLU A 163 21.49 -11.32 -37.43
C GLU A 163 20.06 -11.40 -38.00
N PHE A 164 19.18 -12.18 -37.36
CA PHE A 164 17.81 -12.42 -37.83
C PHE A 164 16.75 -11.68 -37.00
N VAL A 165 17.12 -10.96 -35.93
CA VAL A 165 16.20 -10.27 -35.00
C VAL A 165 15.15 -9.43 -35.73
N ASN A 166 15.54 -8.68 -36.76
CA ASN A 166 14.62 -7.81 -37.50
C ASN A 166 13.63 -8.63 -38.35
N TRP A 167 14.06 -9.71 -38.99
CA TRP A 167 13.16 -10.63 -39.68
C TRP A 167 12.22 -11.35 -38.71
N ILE A 168 12.73 -11.82 -37.56
CA ILE A 168 11.90 -12.46 -36.52
C ILE A 168 10.77 -11.52 -36.09
N LYS A 169 11.09 -10.25 -35.80
CA LYS A 169 10.11 -9.19 -35.48
C LYS A 169 9.09 -8.96 -36.61
N GLN A 170 9.48 -9.05 -37.88
CA GLN A 170 8.52 -8.94 -38.98
C GLN A 170 7.55 -10.13 -39.03
N GLN A 171 8.00 -11.35 -38.70
CA GLN A 171 7.16 -12.56 -38.78
C GLN A 171 6.23 -12.77 -37.58
N VAL A 172 6.65 -12.34 -36.38
CA VAL A 172 5.84 -12.54 -35.15
C VAL A 172 5.04 -11.29 -34.73
N GLY A 173 5.14 -10.20 -35.51
CA GLY A 173 4.73 -8.86 -35.08
C GLY A 173 5.74 -8.28 -34.07
N ASN A 174 5.43 -7.12 -33.48
CA ASN A 174 6.25 -6.55 -32.41
C ASN A 174 6.48 -7.61 -31.32
N VAL A 175 7.68 -8.21 -31.34
CA VAL A 175 8.16 -9.09 -30.27
C VAL A 175 7.99 -8.28 -28.99
N PRO A 176 7.28 -8.78 -27.97
CA PRO A 176 7.32 -8.14 -26.67
C PRO A 176 8.79 -8.08 -26.25
N ARG A 177 9.40 -6.88 -26.31
CA ARG A 177 10.68 -6.64 -25.63
C ARG A 177 10.48 -7.14 -24.20
N PRO A 178 11.53 -7.67 -23.54
CA PRO A 178 11.47 -7.89 -22.10
C PRO A 178 10.92 -6.63 -21.45
N SER A 179 10.01 -6.78 -20.48
CA SER A 179 9.42 -5.67 -19.73
C SER A 179 10.45 -5.06 -18.77
N SER A 180 11.61 -4.70 -19.32
CA SER A 180 12.69 -4.00 -18.66
C SER A 180 12.30 -2.54 -18.61
N ALA A 181 12.19 -2.01 -17.40
CA ALA A 181 12.05 -0.58 -17.18
C ALA A 181 13.39 0.17 -17.39
N ASN A 182 14.50 -0.54 -17.67
CA ASN A 182 15.79 0.11 -17.93
C ASN A 182 15.79 0.64 -19.37
N CYS A 183 16.08 1.93 -19.54
CA CYS A 183 16.07 2.62 -20.82
C CYS A 183 17.05 3.80 -20.86
N ASN A 184 17.96 3.76 -21.83
CA ASN A 184 18.91 4.82 -22.18
C ASN A 184 18.60 5.46 -23.55
N PHE A 185 17.43 5.19 -24.14
CA PHE A 185 16.89 5.77 -25.39
C PHE A 185 17.73 5.62 -26.68
N ASP A 186 18.99 5.20 -26.62
CA ASP A 186 20.00 5.12 -27.69
C ASP A 186 19.60 4.36 -28.96
N ASN A 187 18.52 3.58 -28.91
CA ASN A 187 17.93 2.94 -30.10
C ASN A 187 17.09 3.90 -30.96
N GLY A 188 16.94 5.17 -30.55
CA GLY A 188 16.02 6.12 -31.18
C GLY A 188 14.54 5.84 -30.87
N ASP A 189 14.25 5.12 -29.78
CA ASP A 189 12.91 4.69 -29.39
C ASP A 189 12.66 4.85 -27.87
N THR A 190 11.39 4.80 -27.45
CA THR A 190 10.98 4.91 -26.03
C THR A 190 11.15 3.60 -25.24
N CYS A 191 12.03 2.71 -25.67
CA CYS A 191 12.23 1.35 -25.15
C CYS A 191 10.95 0.51 -25.13
N SER A 192 10.34 0.35 -23.96
CA SER A 192 9.08 -0.34 -23.72
C SER A 192 8.10 0.55 -22.92
N TYR A 193 8.42 1.85 -22.81
CA TYR A 193 7.63 2.82 -22.10
C TYR A 193 6.45 3.28 -22.97
N GLN A 194 5.35 3.65 -22.32
CA GLN A 194 4.10 4.06 -22.96
C GLN A 194 3.79 5.52 -22.61
N TYR A 195 3.28 6.30 -23.54
CA TYR A 195 2.80 7.65 -23.23
C TYR A 195 1.59 7.59 -22.30
N GLY A 196 1.58 8.47 -21.30
CA GLY A 196 0.45 8.63 -20.38
C GLY A 196 -0.58 9.61 -20.91
N ALA A 197 -1.49 10.06 -20.04
CA ALA A 197 -2.62 10.94 -20.39
C ALA A 197 -2.27 12.45 -20.48
N GLY A 198 -1.01 12.80 -20.76
CA GLY A 198 -0.56 14.20 -20.87
C GLY A 198 -1.11 14.93 -22.10
N GLN A 199 -1.16 16.27 -22.04
CA GLN A 199 -1.55 17.14 -23.16
C GLN A 199 -0.58 17.08 -24.36
N PHE A 200 0.63 16.55 -24.15
CA PHE A 200 1.61 16.27 -25.21
C PHE A 200 2.56 15.13 -24.81
N ASN A 201 3.43 14.74 -25.75
CA ASN A 201 4.32 13.60 -25.59
C ASN A 201 5.78 14.03 -25.43
N TRP A 202 6.52 13.27 -24.62
CA TRP A 202 7.99 13.26 -24.65
C TRP A 202 8.48 12.87 -26.05
N LYS A 203 9.57 13.48 -26.51
CA LYS A 203 10.19 13.24 -27.82
C LYS A 203 11.58 12.66 -27.65
N VAL A 204 11.96 11.73 -28.50
CA VAL A 204 13.35 11.22 -28.60
C VAL A 204 14.16 12.20 -29.45
N ASN A 205 15.34 12.61 -29.00
CA ASN A 205 16.23 13.53 -29.72
C ASN A 205 17.70 13.10 -29.66
N ARG A 206 18.51 13.65 -30.57
CA ARG A 206 19.96 13.48 -30.64
C ARG A 206 20.61 14.78 -31.10
N GLY A 207 21.54 15.30 -30.30
CA GLY A 207 22.08 16.66 -30.46
C GLY A 207 21.29 17.68 -29.63
N PRO A 208 21.44 18.99 -29.89
CA PRO A 208 20.69 20.06 -29.21
C PRO A 208 19.16 19.92 -29.37
N THR A 209 18.41 20.49 -28.43
CA THR A 209 16.95 20.67 -28.59
C THR A 209 16.64 21.72 -29.68
N PRO A 210 15.41 21.76 -30.22
CA PRO A 210 15.06 22.69 -31.31
C PRO A 210 15.13 24.18 -30.92
N SER A 211 14.88 24.49 -29.64
CA SER A 211 15.00 25.82 -29.05
C SER A 211 16.48 26.18 -28.79
N SER A 212 16.88 27.40 -29.16
CA SER A 212 18.27 27.85 -29.00
C SER A 212 18.58 28.24 -27.55
N GLY A 213 19.68 27.73 -26.99
CA GLY A 213 20.14 28.09 -25.64
C GLY A 213 19.48 27.30 -24.51
N THR A 214 18.82 26.19 -24.83
CA THR A 214 18.03 25.38 -23.90
C THR A 214 18.39 23.90 -24.03
N GLY A 215 17.96 23.10 -23.06
CA GLY A 215 18.15 21.65 -23.07
C GLY A 215 19.62 21.19 -23.16
N PRO A 216 19.85 19.89 -23.31
CA PRO A 216 21.20 19.32 -23.48
C PRO A 216 21.66 19.37 -24.94
N SER A 217 22.97 19.56 -25.15
CA SER A 217 23.60 19.50 -26.48
C SER A 217 23.83 18.08 -27.00
N SER A 218 23.78 17.08 -26.13
CA SER A 218 23.90 15.65 -26.40
C SER A 218 23.39 14.83 -25.19
N ASP A 219 23.19 13.53 -25.36
CA ASP A 219 22.86 12.57 -24.28
C ASP A 219 24.00 12.42 -23.25
N VAL A 220 23.79 11.58 -22.22
CA VAL A 220 24.79 11.35 -21.15
C VAL A 220 26.10 10.72 -21.66
N SER A 221 26.06 9.92 -22.73
CA SER A 221 27.27 9.34 -23.36
C SER A 221 27.92 10.26 -24.40
N GLY A 222 27.21 11.31 -24.84
CA GLY A 222 27.67 12.31 -25.80
C GLY A 222 27.59 11.91 -27.28
N ARG A 223 26.98 10.77 -27.63
CA ARG A 223 26.82 10.27 -29.01
C ARG A 223 25.48 9.60 -29.32
N GLY A 224 24.67 9.36 -28.31
CA GLY A 224 23.43 8.59 -28.28
C GLY A 224 22.14 9.42 -28.47
N TYR A 225 21.04 8.97 -27.87
CA TYR A 225 19.73 9.63 -27.89
C TYR A 225 19.18 9.82 -26.47
N TYR A 226 18.36 10.85 -26.25
CA TYR A 226 17.69 11.11 -24.96
C TYR A 226 16.21 11.44 -25.17
N LEU A 227 15.40 11.44 -24.09
CA LEU A 227 14.04 11.97 -24.11
C LEU A 227 13.99 13.42 -23.64
N PHE A 228 13.17 14.25 -24.28
CA PHE A 228 12.87 15.61 -23.81
C PHE A 228 11.42 16.03 -24.03
N ILE A 229 10.98 17.06 -23.32
CA ILE A 229 9.71 17.76 -23.60
C ILE A 229 9.99 18.98 -24.49
N GLU A 230 9.23 19.11 -25.57
CA GLU A 230 9.25 20.29 -26.44
C GLU A 230 8.27 21.33 -25.88
N THR A 231 8.78 22.51 -25.48
CA THR A 231 7.96 23.54 -24.83
C THR A 231 7.50 24.68 -25.76
N SER A 232 7.81 24.63 -27.06
CA SER A 232 7.30 25.59 -28.04
C SER A 232 5.78 25.59 -28.25
N SER A 233 5.27 26.57 -28.99
CA SER A 233 3.86 26.66 -29.42
C SER A 233 3.39 25.33 -30.08
N PRO A 234 2.15 24.83 -29.82
CA PRO A 234 1.03 25.50 -29.15
C PRO A 234 0.91 25.25 -27.64
N ARG A 235 1.98 24.81 -26.96
CA ARG A 235 1.91 24.42 -25.54
C ARG A 235 1.69 25.61 -24.60
N GLN A 236 0.90 25.40 -23.54
CA GLN A 236 0.53 26.41 -22.54
C GLN A 236 1.23 26.19 -21.19
N PHE A 237 1.18 27.18 -20.29
CA PHE A 237 1.77 27.05 -18.95
C PHE A 237 1.04 25.95 -18.16
N GLY A 238 1.80 25.02 -17.57
CA GLY A 238 1.22 23.88 -16.85
C GLY A 238 0.81 22.69 -17.72
N ASP A 239 0.99 22.76 -19.05
CA ASP A 239 0.82 21.57 -19.92
C ASP A 239 1.79 20.46 -19.51
N LYS A 240 1.33 19.21 -19.53
CA LYS A 240 2.09 18.05 -19.06
C LYS A 240 2.38 17.08 -20.20
N ALA A 241 3.59 16.52 -20.18
CA ALA A 241 3.93 15.32 -20.93
C ALA A 241 4.28 14.19 -19.96
N THR A 242 3.64 13.04 -20.13
CA THR A 242 3.82 11.89 -19.22
C THR A 242 4.26 10.64 -19.98
N ILE A 243 5.17 9.88 -19.38
CA ILE A 243 5.63 8.60 -19.94
C ILE A 243 5.83 7.57 -18.82
N LEU A 244 5.34 6.36 -19.07
CA LEU A 244 5.11 5.29 -18.09
C LEU A 244 6.04 4.11 -18.35
N THR A 245 6.70 3.60 -17.30
CA THR A 245 7.48 2.36 -17.39
C THR A 245 6.57 1.13 -17.58
N PRO A 246 7.12 -0.01 -18.04
CA PRO A 246 6.52 -1.30 -17.74
C PRO A 246 6.39 -1.50 -16.22
N TYR A 247 5.56 -2.45 -15.83
CA TYR A 247 5.38 -2.79 -14.42
C TYR A 247 6.67 -3.31 -13.76
N LEU A 248 7.08 -2.62 -12.70
CA LEU A 248 8.07 -3.04 -11.71
C LEU A 248 7.41 -3.85 -10.59
N ASN A 249 8.22 -4.50 -9.75
CA ASN A 249 7.72 -5.26 -8.60
C ASN A 249 8.72 -5.23 -7.42
N GLY A 250 8.21 -5.00 -6.21
CA GLY A 250 9.01 -4.90 -4.98
C GLY A 250 9.96 -3.71 -4.97
N THR A 251 10.78 -3.61 -3.92
CA THR A 251 11.74 -2.51 -3.78
C THR A 251 12.71 -2.44 -4.96
N GLN A 252 12.89 -1.25 -5.54
CA GLN A 252 13.85 -1.00 -6.62
C GLN A 252 14.74 0.21 -6.28
N CYS A 253 16.02 0.13 -6.61
CA CYS A 253 16.90 1.28 -6.72
C CYS A 253 16.79 1.82 -8.13
N MET A 254 16.26 3.04 -8.27
CA MET A 254 16.19 3.75 -9.53
C MET A 254 17.40 4.68 -9.66
N LYS A 255 18.10 4.57 -10.79
CA LYS A 255 19.06 5.58 -11.26
C LYS A 255 18.54 6.20 -12.55
N PHE A 256 18.67 7.50 -12.69
CA PHE A 256 18.37 8.22 -13.93
C PHE A 256 19.22 9.49 -13.99
N SER A 257 19.36 10.05 -15.18
CA SER A 257 19.94 11.38 -15.39
C SER A 257 18.89 12.32 -15.95
N TYR A 258 18.98 13.59 -15.60
CA TYR A 258 18.11 14.64 -16.13
C TYR A 258 18.91 15.90 -16.45
N HIS A 259 18.38 16.73 -17.35
CA HIS A 259 18.94 18.03 -17.74
C HIS A 259 17.79 19.04 -17.83
N MET A 260 17.98 20.21 -17.23
CA MET A 260 16.95 21.26 -17.07
C MET A 260 17.63 22.62 -17.18
N TYR A 261 17.67 23.18 -18.39
CA TYR A 261 18.40 24.42 -18.67
C TYR A 261 17.67 25.26 -19.71
N GLY A 262 17.50 26.55 -19.39
CA GLY A 262 16.82 27.54 -20.23
C GLY A 262 16.02 28.55 -19.41
N GLY A 263 15.30 29.44 -20.08
CA GLY A 263 14.37 30.39 -19.45
C GLY A 263 13.02 29.74 -19.13
N GLY A 264 12.41 30.10 -18.01
CA GLY A 264 11.05 29.65 -17.68
C GLY A 264 10.86 28.13 -17.59
N ILE A 265 11.91 27.38 -17.24
CA ILE A 265 11.88 25.92 -17.01
C ILE A 265 10.77 25.55 -16.00
N GLY A 266 9.97 24.55 -16.35
CA GLY A 266 8.87 24.05 -15.51
C GLY A 266 9.34 23.03 -14.46
N VAL A 267 8.66 21.89 -14.39
CA VAL A 267 8.86 20.88 -13.33
C VAL A 267 9.06 19.49 -13.94
N LEU A 268 10.06 18.75 -13.44
CA LEU A 268 10.20 17.31 -13.65
C LEU A 268 9.71 16.60 -12.38
N ASN A 269 8.59 15.90 -12.47
CA ASN A 269 8.08 15.02 -11.43
C ASN A 269 8.29 13.56 -11.83
N ILE A 270 8.61 12.70 -10.86
CA ILE A 270 8.63 11.24 -11.04
C ILE A 270 7.80 10.60 -9.94
N TYR A 271 6.81 9.82 -10.35
CA TYR A 271 5.87 9.14 -9.45
C TYR A 271 6.06 7.63 -9.50
N ALA A 272 5.70 6.94 -8.42
CA ALA A 272 5.41 5.50 -8.43
C ALA A 272 4.09 5.28 -7.70
N ASN A 273 3.09 4.65 -8.34
CA ASN A 273 1.72 4.54 -7.78
C ASN A 273 1.17 5.86 -7.20
N ASN A 274 1.28 6.96 -7.96
CA ASN A 274 0.88 8.32 -7.59
C ASN A 274 1.60 8.94 -6.36
N GLN A 275 2.64 8.28 -5.81
CA GLN A 275 3.53 8.85 -4.81
C GLN A 275 4.73 9.51 -5.49
N THR A 276 5.00 10.79 -5.20
CA THR A 276 6.19 11.49 -5.71
C THR A 276 7.47 10.88 -5.13
N ILE A 277 8.31 10.33 -6.01
CA ILE A 277 9.65 9.78 -5.70
C ILE A 277 10.73 10.85 -5.90
N PHE A 278 10.53 11.74 -6.86
CA PHE A 278 11.45 12.84 -7.17
C PHE A 278 10.67 14.03 -7.75
N SER A 279 11.10 15.24 -7.44
CA SER A 279 10.64 16.46 -8.11
C SER A 279 11.76 17.50 -8.15
N ARG A 280 11.92 18.19 -9.29
CA ARG A 280 12.77 19.37 -9.47
C ARG A 280 12.08 20.38 -10.37
N SER A 281 12.31 21.66 -10.12
CA SER A 281 11.71 22.77 -10.85
C SER A 281 12.74 23.83 -11.20
N GLY A 282 12.48 24.63 -12.24
CA GLY A 282 13.37 25.71 -12.66
C GLY A 282 14.72 25.23 -13.22
N ASN A 283 15.57 26.18 -13.58
CA ASN A 283 16.86 25.92 -14.22
C ASN A 283 17.87 25.32 -13.24
N GLN A 284 18.47 24.17 -13.59
CA GLN A 284 19.42 23.39 -12.79
C GLN A 284 20.86 23.47 -13.33
N GLY A 285 21.10 24.35 -14.31
CA GLY A 285 22.36 24.55 -15.01
C GLY A 285 22.53 23.65 -16.23
N ASN A 286 23.38 24.07 -17.18
CA ASN A 286 23.64 23.32 -18.42
C ASN A 286 24.57 22.12 -18.17
N ARG A 287 24.04 21.07 -17.54
CA ARG A 287 24.73 19.79 -17.31
C ARG A 287 23.72 18.67 -17.06
N TRP A 288 24.09 17.45 -17.41
CA TRP A 288 23.39 16.26 -16.93
C TRP A 288 23.62 16.07 -15.43
N ILE A 289 22.56 15.79 -14.69
CA ILE A 289 22.57 15.52 -13.25
C ILE A 289 22.02 14.11 -13.04
N SER A 290 22.86 13.20 -12.55
CA SER A 290 22.47 11.83 -12.21
C SER A 290 21.93 11.75 -10.78
N VAL A 291 20.86 10.98 -10.60
CA VAL A 291 20.15 10.76 -9.33
C VAL A 291 20.04 9.27 -9.08
N GLU A 292 20.24 8.86 -7.84
CA GLU A 292 20.06 7.50 -7.33
C GLU A 292 19.06 7.55 -6.17
N THR A 293 17.96 6.82 -6.24
CA THR A 293 16.87 6.86 -5.23
C THR A 293 16.17 5.51 -5.07
N SER A 294 15.72 5.20 -3.86
CA SER A 294 15.08 3.92 -3.54
C SER A 294 13.56 4.03 -3.58
N ILE A 295 12.91 3.24 -4.43
CA ILE A 295 11.46 3.08 -4.50
C ILE A 295 11.05 1.95 -3.56
N LEU A 296 10.64 2.31 -2.34
CA LEU A 296 10.31 1.37 -1.25
C LEU A 296 8.87 0.83 -1.36
N GLN A 297 8.44 0.38 -2.53
CA GLN A 297 7.07 -0.10 -2.78
C GLN A 297 6.96 -1.62 -2.82
N GLY A 298 5.94 -2.15 -2.15
CA GLY A 298 5.61 -3.58 -2.14
C GLY A 298 4.60 -3.94 -3.24
N GLY A 299 4.80 -5.08 -3.89
CA GLY A 299 3.94 -5.52 -4.99
C GLY A 299 4.28 -4.84 -6.32
N LYS A 300 3.35 -4.92 -7.28
CA LYS A 300 3.53 -4.54 -8.68
C LYS A 300 3.06 -3.11 -8.94
N TYR A 301 3.89 -2.27 -9.56
CA TYR A 301 3.65 -0.83 -9.77
C TYR A 301 4.26 -0.32 -11.07
N ILE A 302 3.91 0.90 -11.48
CA ILE A 302 4.48 1.64 -12.62
C ILE A 302 5.17 2.90 -12.10
N VAL A 303 6.26 3.31 -12.75
CA VAL A 303 6.88 4.62 -12.56
C VAL A 303 6.47 5.55 -13.71
N GLU A 304 6.09 6.77 -13.37
CA GLU A 304 5.65 7.81 -14.30
C GLU A 304 6.60 8.99 -14.27
N PHE A 305 7.11 9.40 -15.43
CA PHE A 305 7.92 10.61 -15.61
C PHE A 305 7.05 11.70 -16.23
N GLU A 306 6.77 12.75 -15.46
CA GLU A 306 5.96 13.90 -15.85
C GLU A 306 6.87 15.12 -16.04
N GLY A 307 6.93 15.64 -17.26
CA GLY A 307 7.51 16.93 -17.58
C GLY A 307 6.42 17.98 -17.74
N VAL A 308 6.41 18.99 -16.88
CA VAL A 308 5.46 20.11 -16.88
C VAL A 308 6.11 21.30 -17.57
N ARG A 309 5.43 21.88 -18.56
CA ARG A 309 5.87 23.11 -19.23
C ARG A 309 5.76 24.31 -18.29
N GLY A 310 6.85 25.06 -18.16
CA GLY A 310 6.92 26.29 -17.39
C GLY A 310 6.49 27.55 -18.17
N GLY A 311 7.02 28.69 -17.76
CA GLY A 311 6.59 30.02 -18.23
C GLY A 311 7.06 30.42 -19.63
N SER A 312 7.99 29.68 -20.24
CA SER A 312 8.57 30.02 -21.56
C SER A 312 8.60 28.79 -22.49
N TYR A 313 8.80 29.04 -23.78
CA TYR A 313 9.20 28.03 -24.77
C TYR A 313 10.67 27.64 -24.64
N GLU A 314 11.42 28.30 -23.76
CA GLU A 314 12.80 27.96 -23.44
C GLU A 314 12.90 26.89 -22.32
N GLY A 315 11.78 26.26 -21.99
CA GLY A 315 11.57 25.50 -20.76
C GLY A 315 11.87 24.00 -20.87
N ASP A 316 12.79 23.59 -21.75
CA ASP A 316 13.00 22.18 -22.11
C ASP A 316 13.60 21.36 -20.95
N ILE A 317 12.99 20.20 -20.71
CA ILE A 317 13.39 19.22 -19.69
C ILE A 317 13.75 17.92 -20.41
N ALA A 318 14.92 17.36 -20.12
CA ALA A 318 15.38 16.10 -20.69
C ALA A 318 15.69 15.04 -19.63
N ILE A 319 15.52 13.77 -19.97
CA ILE A 319 15.81 12.58 -19.15
C ILE A 319 16.53 11.52 -19.97
N ASP A 320 17.42 10.78 -19.30
CA ASP A 320 18.29 9.77 -19.92
C ASP A 320 18.79 8.74 -18.87
N ALA A 321 19.43 7.66 -19.33
CA ALA A 321 20.16 6.66 -18.54
C ALA A 321 19.34 6.06 -17.38
N ILE A 322 18.06 5.76 -17.63
CA ILE A 322 17.15 5.22 -16.62
C ILE A 322 17.45 3.73 -16.40
N SER A 323 17.64 3.34 -15.15
CA SER A 323 17.85 1.96 -14.75
C SER A 323 17.25 1.66 -13.38
N PHE A 324 16.77 0.44 -13.22
CA PHE A 324 16.20 -0.11 -12.00
C PHE A 324 16.97 -1.38 -11.63
N THR A 325 17.39 -1.49 -10.37
CA THR A 325 17.95 -2.71 -9.80
C THR A 325 17.14 -3.14 -8.56
N PRO A 326 16.78 -4.43 -8.40
CA PRO A 326 16.02 -4.87 -7.24
C PRO A 326 16.76 -4.64 -5.91
N GLY A 327 16.02 -4.20 -4.88
CA GLY A 327 16.54 -3.81 -3.58
C GLY A 327 16.67 -2.30 -3.41
N SER A 328 17.04 -1.85 -2.20
CA SER A 328 17.34 -0.43 -1.95
C SER A 328 18.70 -0.06 -2.55
N CYS A 329 18.90 1.21 -2.88
CA CYS A 329 20.19 1.69 -3.37
C CYS A 329 21.28 1.48 -2.31
N PRO A 330 22.48 0.99 -2.69
CA PRO A 330 23.56 0.81 -1.75
C PRO A 330 23.98 2.16 -1.16
N PHE A 331 24.20 2.20 0.16
CA PHE A 331 24.85 3.34 0.80
C PHE A 331 26.25 3.52 0.18
N GLN A 332 26.43 4.57 -0.61
CA GLN A 332 27.75 4.98 -1.06
C GLN A 332 28.51 5.56 0.13
N THR A 333 29.25 4.72 0.84
CA THR A 333 30.31 5.18 1.73
C THR A 333 31.38 5.88 0.88
N PRO A 334 31.77 7.14 1.20
CA PRO A 334 32.84 7.80 0.47
C PRO A 334 34.13 6.99 0.59
N LYS A 335 34.64 6.51 -0.56
CA LYS A 335 35.91 5.78 -0.64
C LYS A 335 37.04 6.69 -0.13
N PRO A 336 37.88 6.27 0.83
CA PRO A 336 38.96 7.11 1.35
C PRO A 336 39.97 7.47 0.25
N PRO A 337 40.33 8.76 0.08
CA PRO A 337 41.49 9.15 -0.72
C PRO A 337 42.79 8.67 -0.05
N THR A 338 43.71 8.14 -0.85
CA THR A 338 45.04 7.69 -0.40
C THR A 338 45.92 8.91 -0.07
N PRO A 339 46.75 8.88 1.00
CA PRO A 339 47.30 10.12 1.58
C PRO A 339 48.53 10.68 0.86
N ARG A 340 48.67 12.02 0.92
CA ARG A 340 49.91 12.79 0.68
C ARG A 340 50.15 13.72 1.88
N PRO A 341 51.39 14.13 2.21
CA PRO A 341 51.77 14.30 3.62
C PRO A 341 51.54 15.69 4.23
N THR A 342 51.11 15.66 5.50
CA THR A 342 51.52 16.52 6.64
C THR A 342 51.64 18.05 6.46
N ASN A 343 50.85 18.77 7.24
CA ASN A 343 51.40 19.63 8.30
C ASN A 343 50.42 19.76 9.51
N PRO A 344 50.87 20.17 10.70
CA PRO A 344 50.17 19.92 11.97
C PRO A 344 48.97 20.84 12.25
N PRO A 345 48.09 20.47 13.21
CA PRO A 345 46.80 21.13 13.39
C PRO A 345 46.89 22.38 14.29
N THR A 346 46.27 23.48 13.85
CA THR A 346 45.77 24.52 14.75
C THR A 346 44.39 24.14 15.27
N SER A 347 44.21 24.18 16.59
CA SER A 347 42.99 23.80 17.28
C SER A 347 41.78 24.65 16.92
N SER A 348 40.68 23.98 16.52
CA SER A 348 39.32 24.49 16.70
C SER A 348 38.44 23.33 17.15
N THR A 349 38.28 23.23 18.48
CA THR A 349 37.39 22.25 19.10
C THR A 349 35.97 22.80 19.05
N ASN A 350 35.17 22.38 18.07
CA ASN A 350 33.73 22.52 18.16
C ASN A 350 32.99 21.35 17.47
N PRO A 351 32.02 20.71 18.15
CA PRO A 351 31.18 19.70 17.53
C PRO A 351 30.21 20.32 16.50
N PRO A 352 29.68 19.53 15.55
CA PRO A 352 28.85 20.03 14.45
C PRO A 352 27.53 20.71 14.87
N THR A 353 27.15 20.67 16.15
CA THR A 353 25.95 21.33 16.68
C THR A 353 26.08 22.85 16.78
N GLN A 354 27.26 23.41 17.09
CA GLN A 354 27.38 24.87 17.19
C GLN A 354 27.34 25.56 15.81
N ALA A 355 27.69 24.85 14.74
CA ALA A 355 27.59 25.31 13.35
C ALA A 355 26.15 25.28 12.78
N ALA A 356 25.15 24.94 13.60
CA ALA A 356 23.74 24.95 13.23
C ALA A 356 22.92 26.00 14.01
N ASN A 357 23.50 26.67 15.02
CA ASN A 357 22.81 27.72 15.77
C ASN A 357 22.83 29.03 14.97
N CYS A 358 21.68 29.72 14.88
CA CYS A 358 21.55 30.95 14.11
C CYS A 358 20.48 31.90 14.65
N ASN A 359 20.90 33.12 14.97
CA ASN A 359 20.07 34.27 15.31
C ASN A 359 20.07 35.34 14.19
N PHE A 360 20.63 35.03 13.01
CA PHE A 360 20.67 35.89 11.81
C PHE A 360 21.29 37.30 11.93
N ASP A 361 21.61 37.78 13.13
CA ASP A 361 22.05 39.15 13.48
C ASP A 361 23.27 39.70 12.72
N ASN A 362 24.07 38.83 12.10
CA ASN A 362 25.18 39.23 11.24
C ASN A 362 24.74 39.64 9.82
N GLY A 363 23.44 39.52 9.50
CA GLY A 363 22.89 39.81 8.16
C GLY A 363 23.03 38.66 7.16
N ASP A 364 23.35 37.45 7.62
CA ASP A 364 23.53 36.24 6.79
C ASP A 364 22.67 35.06 7.30
N THR A 365 22.73 33.92 6.60
CA THR A 365 21.94 32.71 6.92
C THR A 365 22.67 31.72 7.84
N CYS A 366 23.78 32.10 8.48
CA CYS A 366 24.68 31.24 9.26
C CYS A 366 25.12 29.96 8.51
N GLY A 367 25.23 30.02 7.18
CA GLY A 367 25.55 28.87 6.32
C GLY A 367 24.39 27.93 6.00
N TYR A 368 23.15 28.25 6.42
CA TYR A 368 21.95 27.53 5.98
C TYR A 368 21.72 27.74 4.48
N GLN A 369 21.21 26.71 3.80
CA GLN A 369 21.05 26.68 2.34
C GLN A 369 19.58 26.66 1.95
N ASN A 370 19.14 27.56 1.06
CA ASN A 370 17.79 27.51 0.50
C ASN A 370 17.59 26.18 -0.26
N GLY A 371 16.45 25.54 -0.04
CA GLY A 371 16.05 24.27 -0.65
C GLY A 371 15.17 24.44 -1.89
N ALA A 372 14.55 23.34 -2.33
CA ALA A 372 13.75 23.27 -3.55
C ALA A 372 12.33 23.87 -3.43
N GLY A 373 12.23 25.09 -2.89
CA GLY A 373 10.97 25.87 -2.87
C GLY A 373 10.76 26.67 -4.16
N GLN A 374 9.52 27.09 -4.41
CA GLN A 374 9.18 28.04 -5.49
C GLN A 374 9.79 29.43 -5.28
N PHE A 375 10.15 29.78 -4.03
CA PHE A 375 10.89 30.99 -3.70
C PHE A 375 11.81 30.78 -2.48
N ASN A 376 12.62 31.78 -2.16
CA ASN A 376 13.64 31.69 -1.11
C ASN A 376 13.24 32.43 0.16
N TRP A 377 13.74 31.93 1.30
CA TRP A 377 13.83 32.71 2.53
C TRP A 377 14.84 33.85 2.36
N LYS A 378 14.59 34.98 3.02
CA LYS A 378 15.41 36.20 2.96
C LYS A 378 15.75 36.67 4.37
N VAL A 379 16.94 37.25 4.55
CA VAL A 379 17.31 37.95 5.79
C VAL A 379 16.77 39.38 5.72
N ASN A 380 16.21 39.90 6.82
CA ASN A 380 15.65 41.24 6.91
C ASN A 380 15.88 41.90 8.28
N ARG A 381 15.71 43.22 8.34
CA ARG A 381 15.78 44.04 9.57
C ARG A 381 14.73 45.14 9.52
N GLY A 382 13.97 45.30 10.61
CA GLY A 382 12.77 46.13 10.63
C GLY A 382 11.55 45.40 10.04
N SER A 383 10.52 46.14 9.62
CA SER A 383 9.32 45.56 9.00
C SER A 383 9.59 44.84 7.68
N THR A 384 8.74 43.87 7.30
CA THR A 384 8.78 43.26 5.98
C THR A 384 8.32 44.24 4.89
N SER A 385 8.52 43.88 3.61
CA SER A 385 8.20 44.76 2.46
C SER A 385 6.70 45.04 2.31
N SER A 386 5.84 44.25 2.94
CA SER A 386 4.39 44.28 2.73
C SER A 386 3.66 44.75 3.99
N SER A 387 2.73 45.70 3.82
CA SER A 387 2.14 46.43 4.94
C SER A 387 1.07 45.62 5.69
N GLY A 388 1.18 45.55 7.01
CA GLY A 388 0.20 44.89 7.88
C GLY A 388 0.39 43.37 8.00
N THR A 389 1.61 42.88 7.77
CA THR A 389 1.99 41.48 7.95
C THR A 389 3.44 41.37 8.41
N GLY A 390 3.86 40.16 8.82
CA GLY A 390 5.22 39.86 9.24
C GLY A 390 5.66 40.58 10.52
N PRO A 391 6.88 40.28 11.00
CA PRO A 391 7.48 40.97 12.15
C PRO A 391 7.95 42.40 11.79
N SER A 392 7.81 43.32 12.75
CA SER A 392 8.33 44.69 12.67
C SER A 392 9.80 44.83 13.11
N SER A 393 10.34 43.80 13.76
CA SER A 393 11.72 43.66 14.24
C SER A 393 12.00 42.18 14.52
N ASP A 394 13.26 41.81 14.71
CA ASP A 394 13.70 40.53 15.28
C ASP A 394 13.26 40.36 16.76
N VAL A 395 13.65 39.24 17.39
CA VAL A 395 13.33 38.91 18.80
C VAL A 395 14.03 39.85 19.79
N SER A 396 15.23 40.37 19.49
CA SER A 396 15.93 41.35 20.35
C SER A 396 15.47 42.79 20.13
N GLY A 397 14.76 43.06 19.03
CA GLY A 397 14.23 44.37 18.66
C GLY A 397 15.22 45.31 17.97
N ARG A 398 16.45 44.85 17.67
CA ARG A 398 17.51 45.65 17.00
C ARG A 398 18.33 44.86 15.96
N GLY A 399 18.13 43.56 15.87
CA GLY A 399 18.87 42.58 15.09
C GLY A 399 18.32 42.32 13.68
N PHE A 400 18.61 41.14 13.15
CA PHE A 400 18.10 40.62 11.87
C PHE A 400 17.33 39.32 12.09
N TYR A 401 16.38 39.01 11.21
CA TYR A 401 15.63 37.75 11.22
C TYR A 401 15.49 37.19 9.79
N LEU A 402 15.07 35.93 9.68
CA LEU A 402 14.81 35.30 8.39
C LEU A 402 13.30 35.27 8.10
N PHE A 403 12.86 35.59 6.89
CA PHE A 403 11.44 35.60 6.53
C PHE A 403 11.14 35.14 5.10
N ILE A 404 9.87 34.80 4.87
CA ILE A 404 9.31 34.59 3.52
C ILE A 404 8.55 35.85 3.09
N GLU A 405 8.82 36.31 1.87
CA GLU A 405 8.14 37.46 1.26
C GLU A 405 7.04 36.95 0.30
N THR A 406 5.78 37.22 0.61
CA THR A 406 4.59 36.57 0.01
C THR A 406 3.87 37.35 -1.09
N SER A 407 4.29 38.60 -1.37
CA SER A 407 3.77 39.44 -2.45
C SER A 407 3.98 38.85 -3.87
N SER A 408 3.39 39.48 -4.89
CA SER A 408 3.55 39.07 -6.30
C SER A 408 5.03 38.79 -6.67
N PRO A 409 5.37 37.71 -7.39
CA PRO A 409 4.49 36.84 -8.19
C PRO A 409 4.03 35.53 -7.52
N ARG A 410 4.24 35.35 -6.20
CA ARG A 410 3.95 34.06 -5.53
C ARG A 410 2.45 33.80 -5.48
N GLN A 411 2.07 32.54 -5.56
CA GLN A 411 0.69 32.03 -5.60
C GLN A 411 0.34 31.24 -4.33
N PHE A 412 -0.96 31.04 -4.07
CA PHE A 412 -1.41 30.28 -2.90
C PHE A 412 -0.80 28.87 -2.90
N GLY A 413 -0.21 28.47 -1.77
CA GLY A 413 0.48 27.19 -1.62
C GLY A 413 1.94 27.20 -2.08
N ASP A 414 2.49 28.31 -2.60
CA ASP A 414 3.91 28.41 -2.89
C ASP A 414 4.77 28.25 -1.64
N LYS A 415 5.90 27.56 -1.76
CA LYS A 415 6.74 27.20 -0.62
C LYS A 415 8.12 27.83 -0.74
N ALA A 416 8.65 28.31 0.37
CA ALA A 416 10.07 28.61 0.54
C ALA A 416 10.68 27.63 1.54
N THR A 417 11.82 27.04 1.20
CA THR A 417 12.49 26.06 2.07
C THR A 417 13.92 26.48 2.36
N ILE A 418 14.40 26.24 3.58
CA ILE A 418 15.80 26.45 3.96
C ILE A 418 16.25 25.32 4.91
N LEU A 419 17.51 24.88 4.75
CA LEU A 419 18.10 23.70 5.37
C LEU A 419 19.27 24.08 6.26
N THR A 420 19.33 23.52 7.47
CA THR A 420 20.48 23.66 8.38
C THR A 420 21.71 22.92 7.85
N SER A 421 22.86 23.21 8.45
CA SER A 421 24.00 22.29 8.43
C SER A 421 23.64 20.94 9.11
N TYR A 422 24.45 19.91 8.87
CA TYR A 422 24.17 18.56 9.38
C TYR A 422 24.37 18.44 10.90
N LEU A 423 23.30 18.09 11.61
CA LEU A 423 23.26 17.70 13.02
C LEU A 423 23.55 16.20 13.18
N ASN A 424 23.90 15.78 14.41
CA ASN A 424 24.13 14.38 14.76
C ASN A 424 23.49 14.03 16.11
N GLY A 425 22.79 12.89 16.16
CA GLY A 425 22.14 12.38 17.37
C GLY A 425 20.99 13.26 17.90
N PRO A 426 20.40 12.91 19.05
CA PRO A 426 19.27 13.66 19.59
C PRO A 426 19.60 15.12 19.90
N GLN A 427 18.71 16.04 19.55
CA GLN A 427 18.85 17.48 19.80
C GLN A 427 17.55 18.06 20.37
N CYS A 428 17.66 18.95 21.36
CA CYS A 428 16.62 19.89 21.68
C CYS A 428 16.78 21.11 20.77
N MET A 429 15.77 21.40 19.96
CA MET A 429 15.72 22.59 19.11
C MET A 429 14.85 23.64 19.79
N LYS A 430 15.40 24.84 20.01
CA LYS A 430 14.65 26.04 20.38
C LYS A 430 14.66 27.01 19.22
N PHE A 431 13.53 27.66 18.94
CA PHE A 431 13.42 28.66 17.88
C PHE A 431 12.26 29.61 18.17
N SER A 432 12.26 30.76 17.52
CA SER A 432 11.15 31.72 17.55
C SER A 432 10.58 31.92 16.16
N TYR A 433 9.28 32.18 16.08
CA TYR A 433 8.57 32.48 14.84
C TYR A 433 7.56 33.62 15.02
N HIS A 434 7.21 34.27 13.90
CA HIS A 434 6.22 35.35 13.84
C HIS A 434 5.33 35.13 12.62
N MET A 435 4.01 35.12 12.83
CA MET A 435 3.01 34.74 11.83
C MET A 435 1.79 35.65 11.97
N TYR A 436 1.80 36.81 11.33
CA TYR A 436 0.75 37.82 11.45
C TYR A 436 0.34 38.38 10.09
N GLY A 437 -0.96 38.40 9.81
CA GLY A 437 -1.52 38.96 8.56
C GLY A 437 -2.84 38.30 8.14
N GLY A 438 -3.50 38.88 7.14
CA GLY A 438 -4.80 38.43 6.63
C GLY A 438 -4.76 37.22 5.68
N GLY A 439 -3.57 36.70 5.35
CA GLY A 439 -3.40 35.58 4.42
C GLY A 439 -2.18 34.71 4.72
N ILE A 440 -1.86 34.52 6.00
CA ILE A 440 -0.78 33.64 6.47
C ILE A 440 -1.07 32.19 6.06
N GLY A 441 -0.07 31.53 5.48
CA GLY A 441 -0.13 30.10 5.15
C GLY A 441 0.32 29.25 6.34
N ALA A 442 1.49 28.60 6.23
CA ALA A 442 1.98 27.69 7.26
C ALA A 442 3.50 27.74 7.44
N LEU A 443 3.97 27.47 8.66
CA LEU A 443 5.37 27.20 8.99
C LEU A 443 5.50 25.74 9.39
N ASN A 444 6.16 24.94 8.55
CA ASN A 444 6.44 23.53 8.78
C ASN A 444 7.94 23.34 9.02
N ILE A 445 8.33 22.55 10.02
CA ILE A 445 9.74 22.22 10.28
C ILE A 445 9.89 20.71 10.29
N TYR A 446 10.89 20.19 9.58
CA TYR A 446 11.12 18.77 9.39
C TYR A 446 12.54 18.36 9.76
N ALA A 447 12.71 17.18 10.36
CA ALA A 447 14.00 16.49 10.46
C ALA A 447 13.91 15.17 9.67
N ASN A 448 14.83 14.93 8.71
CA ASN A 448 14.75 13.78 7.78
C ASN A 448 13.37 13.60 7.10
N ASN A 449 12.74 14.71 6.66
CA ASN A 449 11.38 14.76 6.10
C ASN A 449 10.24 14.32 7.05
N GLN A 450 10.51 13.98 8.31
CA GLN A 450 9.49 13.85 9.35
C GLN A 450 9.16 15.24 9.90
N SER A 451 7.88 15.63 9.93
CA SER A 451 7.47 16.89 10.56
C SER A 451 7.72 16.82 12.07
N ILE A 452 8.41 17.83 12.61
CA ILE A 452 8.70 18.01 14.05
C ILE A 452 8.01 19.23 14.64
N PHE A 453 7.42 20.09 13.79
CA PHE A 453 6.61 21.24 14.15
C PHE A 453 5.78 21.70 12.95
N SER A 454 4.54 22.15 13.21
CA SER A 454 3.68 22.82 12.24
C SER A 454 2.82 23.88 12.94
N ARG A 455 2.63 25.03 12.29
CA ARG A 455 1.63 26.04 12.61
C ARG A 455 1.06 26.62 11.32
N SER A 456 -0.23 26.95 11.33
CA SER A 456 -0.94 27.52 10.18
C SER A 456 -1.70 28.80 10.58
N GLY A 457 -1.99 29.68 9.62
CA GLY A 457 -2.78 30.89 9.85
C GLY A 457 -2.15 31.94 10.78
N ASN A 458 -2.93 32.95 11.14
CA ASN A 458 -2.47 34.08 11.95
C ASN A 458 -2.34 33.70 13.44
N GLN A 459 -1.16 33.90 14.02
CA GLN A 459 -0.78 33.57 15.40
C GLN A 459 -0.66 34.84 16.30
N GLY A 460 -1.03 36.01 15.77
CA GLY A 460 -0.95 37.31 16.43
C GLY A 460 0.36 38.05 16.14
N ASN A 461 0.34 39.37 16.32
CA ASN A 461 1.52 40.23 16.09
C ASN A 461 2.52 40.17 17.26
N ARG A 462 3.19 39.03 17.41
CA ARG A 462 4.27 38.82 18.39
C ARG A 462 5.19 37.68 17.94
N TRP A 463 6.43 37.72 18.40
CA TRP A 463 7.29 36.54 18.36
C TRP A 463 6.79 35.50 19.37
N ILE A 464 6.77 34.23 18.96
CA ILE A 464 6.43 33.08 19.78
C ILE A 464 7.64 32.14 19.76
N SER A 465 8.14 31.76 20.93
CA SER A 465 9.24 30.81 21.07
C SER A 465 8.73 29.42 21.43
N GLU A 466 9.29 28.39 20.80
CA GLU A 466 8.93 26.99 20.96
C GLU A 466 10.18 26.13 21.17
N GLU A 467 10.01 24.98 21.83
CA GLU A 467 11.05 23.98 22.03
C GLU A 467 10.55 22.60 21.59
N THR A 468 11.33 21.87 20.81
CA THR A 468 10.98 20.52 20.33
C THR A 468 12.17 19.56 20.39
N SER A 469 11.91 18.32 20.78
CA SER A 469 12.94 17.28 20.91
C SER A 469 13.03 16.44 19.63
N ILE A 470 14.15 16.55 18.93
CA ILE A 470 14.48 15.74 17.77
C ILE A 470 15.16 14.46 18.27
N LEU A 471 14.39 13.39 18.45
CA LEU A 471 14.87 12.11 19.02
C LEU A 471 15.56 11.19 18.02
N GLN A 472 15.92 11.70 16.83
CA GLN A 472 16.45 10.89 15.72
C GLN A 472 17.92 10.50 15.95
N GLY A 473 18.25 9.24 15.65
CA GLY A 473 19.62 8.74 15.64
C GLY A 473 20.33 8.97 14.30
N GLY A 474 21.66 9.14 14.33
CA GLY A 474 22.48 9.35 13.12
C GLY A 474 22.61 10.82 12.72
N ARG A 475 22.94 11.06 11.45
CA ARG A 475 23.24 12.38 10.86
C ARG A 475 22.06 12.89 10.03
N TYR A 476 21.63 14.13 10.23
CA TYR A 476 20.45 14.70 9.58
C TYR A 476 20.53 16.22 9.40
N MET A 477 19.64 16.80 8.60
CA MET A 477 19.43 18.25 8.49
C MET A 477 18.00 18.58 8.92
N VAL A 478 17.79 19.80 9.44
CA VAL A 478 16.46 20.35 9.68
C VAL A 478 16.06 21.25 8.52
N LYS A 479 14.85 21.08 8.00
CA LYS A 479 14.26 21.88 6.91
C LYS A 479 13.14 22.75 7.49
N PHE A 480 13.28 24.06 7.37
CA PHE A 480 12.20 25.03 7.62
C PHE A 480 11.50 25.31 6.29
N GLU A 481 10.17 25.20 6.27
CA GLU A 481 9.32 25.38 5.09
C GLU A 481 8.21 26.39 5.42
N GLY A 482 8.26 27.56 4.77
CA GLY A 482 7.24 28.58 4.86
C GLY A 482 6.33 28.50 3.63
N VAL A 483 5.03 28.34 3.85
CA VAL A 483 4.00 28.24 2.81
C VAL A 483 3.26 29.57 2.71
N ARG A 484 3.17 30.11 1.50
CA ARG A 484 2.45 31.34 1.17
C ARG A 484 0.95 31.09 1.16
N GLY A 485 0.21 31.82 2.00
CA GLY A 485 -1.24 31.66 2.11
C GLY A 485 -2.04 32.48 1.09
N GLY A 486 -3.27 32.82 1.47
CA GLY A 486 -4.30 33.35 0.56
C GLY A 486 -4.05 34.75 -0.01
N SER A 487 -3.17 35.54 0.61
CA SER A 487 -2.89 36.92 0.17
C SER A 487 -1.40 37.28 0.30
N TYR A 488 -1.06 38.50 -0.09
CA TYR A 488 0.27 39.08 0.12
C TYR A 488 0.51 39.48 1.59
N GLN A 489 -0.49 39.38 2.46
CA GLN A 489 -0.37 39.59 3.90
C GLN A 489 -0.07 38.25 4.60
N GLY A 490 0.93 37.55 4.09
CA GLY A 490 1.24 36.17 4.44
C GLY A 490 2.67 35.95 4.92
N ASP A 491 3.40 37.01 5.26
CA ASP A 491 4.81 36.94 5.60
C ASP A 491 5.03 36.23 6.95
N ILE A 492 5.96 35.28 6.95
CA ILE A 492 6.33 34.45 8.11
C ILE A 492 7.80 34.71 8.44
N GLY A 493 8.09 35.09 9.67
CA GLY A 493 9.44 35.24 10.21
C GLY A 493 9.87 34.07 11.10
N ILE A 494 11.16 33.74 11.10
CA ILE A 494 11.83 32.84 12.05
C ILE A 494 13.14 33.47 12.56
N ASP A 495 13.48 33.18 13.81
CA ASP A 495 14.62 33.77 14.51
C ASP A 495 15.07 32.88 15.71
N GLY A 496 16.24 33.15 16.29
CA GLY A 496 16.68 32.58 17.58
C GLY A 496 16.85 31.06 17.58
N ILE A 497 17.29 30.48 16.46
CA ILE A 497 17.40 29.03 16.30
C ILE A 497 18.63 28.50 17.05
N SER A 498 18.42 27.56 17.95
CA SER A 498 19.50 26.89 18.70
C SER A 498 19.23 25.41 18.91
N PHE A 499 20.31 24.62 18.86
CA PHE A 499 20.34 23.19 19.08
C PHE A 499 21.23 22.87 20.27
N THR A 500 20.69 22.14 21.26
CA THR A 500 21.46 21.57 22.36
C THR A 500 21.40 20.04 22.32
N PRO A 501 22.52 19.31 22.50
CA PRO A 501 22.51 17.85 22.50
C PRO A 501 21.60 17.26 23.59
N GLY A 502 20.83 16.24 23.23
CA GLY A 502 19.88 15.55 24.12
C GLY A 502 18.42 15.85 23.80
N SER A 503 17.53 15.56 24.75
CA SER A 503 16.11 15.96 24.68
C SER A 503 15.89 17.26 25.45
N CYS A 504 14.86 18.02 25.11
CA CYS A 504 14.52 19.22 25.87
C CYS A 504 14.17 18.86 27.31
N SER A 505 14.90 19.44 28.27
CA SER A 505 14.71 19.18 29.68
C SER A 505 13.44 19.86 30.17
N PHE A 506 12.45 19.08 30.62
CA PHE A 506 11.29 19.58 31.35
C PHE A 506 11.74 20.25 32.66
N GLN A 507 11.98 21.56 32.62
CA GLN A 507 12.01 22.36 33.84
C GLN A 507 10.58 22.49 34.34
N THR A 508 10.24 21.70 35.35
CA THR A 508 9.07 21.97 36.17
C THR A 508 9.21 23.38 36.75
N PRO A 509 8.19 24.25 36.65
CA PRO A 509 8.20 25.52 37.38
C PRO A 509 8.37 25.24 38.88
N LYS A 510 9.46 25.74 39.45
CA LYS A 510 9.74 25.66 40.88
C LYS A 510 8.56 26.30 41.64
N PRO A 511 7.85 25.57 42.53
CA PRO A 511 6.79 26.16 43.34
C PRO A 511 7.34 27.31 44.22
N PRO A 512 6.56 28.38 44.47
CA PRO A 512 6.98 29.43 45.38
C PRO A 512 7.23 28.88 46.79
N THR A 513 8.40 29.16 47.36
CA THR A 513 8.79 28.75 48.72
C THR A 513 7.88 29.37 49.79
N PRO A 514 7.20 28.56 50.63
CA PRO A 514 6.62 29.04 51.88
C PRO A 514 7.69 29.22 52.97
N ARG A 515 7.47 30.18 53.86
CA ARG A 515 8.30 30.49 55.04
C ARG A 515 8.07 29.42 56.14
N PRO A 516 9.07 29.07 56.99
CA PRO A 516 9.08 27.76 57.65
C PRO A 516 8.33 27.68 58.98
N THR A 517 7.82 26.48 59.28
CA THR A 517 7.52 25.96 60.62
C THR A 517 7.99 24.50 60.74
N ASN A 518 8.31 24.06 61.97
CA ASN A 518 9.14 22.89 62.27
C ASN A 518 8.37 21.53 62.39
N PRO A 519 9.08 20.37 62.39
CA PRO A 519 8.52 19.01 62.19
C PRO A 519 8.17 18.30 63.53
N PRO A 520 7.44 17.16 63.54
CA PRO A 520 7.97 15.80 63.24
C PRO A 520 6.96 14.91 62.43
N THR A 521 7.08 13.58 62.16
CA THR A 521 7.99 12.49 62.61
C THR A 521 8.11 11.36 61.53
N SER A 522 8.91 10.31 61.81
CA SER A 522 8.90 8.91 61.30
C SER A 522 7.55 8.37 60.73
N SER A 523 7.44 7.57 59.65
CA SER A 523 8.25 6.44 59.12
C SER A 523 7.64 5.97 57.75
N THR A 524 8.05 4.94 56.98
CA THR A 524 8.98 3.78 57.16
C THR A 524 9.58 3.30 55.81
N ASN A 525 10.19 2.10 55.78
CA ASN A 525 10.91 1.39 54.70
C ASN A 525 10.27 1.24 53.29
N PRO A 526 11.11 1.04 52.24
CA PRO A 526 10.69 0.81 50.86
C PRO A 526 10.56 -0.68 50.47
N PRO A 527 9.74 -1.02 49.46
CA PRO A 527 9.87 -2.25 48.71
C PRO A 527 10.72 -2.04 47.44
N THR A 528 11.89 -2.68 47.38
CA THR A 528 12.60 -2.92 46.12
C THR A 528 11.75 -3.77 45.19
N SER A 529 11.50 -3.32 43.95
CA SER A 529 11.06 -4.22 42.89
C SER A 529 11.89 -4.04 41.62
N THR A 530 12.35 -5.19 41.16
CA THR A 530 13.19 -5.52 40.02
C THR A 530 12.89 -4.80 38.71
N THR A 531 13.98 -4.41 38.05
CA THR A 531 14.11 -3.97 36.66
C THR A 531 13.27 -4.75 35.63
N ASN A 532 12.42 -4.03 34.91
CA ASN A 532 12.23 -4.18 33.45
C ASN A 532 11.80 -2.83 32.87
N PRO A 533 12.34 -2.36 31.73
CA PRO A 533 11.96 -1.07 31.16
C PRO A 533 10.52 -1.12 30.63
N PRO A 534 9.65 -0.15 30.95
CA PRO A 534 8.25 -0.19 30.57
C PRO A 534 8.07 0.05 29.06
N THR A 535 7.28 -0.81 28.42
CA THR A 535 6.73 -0.54 27.08
C THR A 535 5.82 0.69 27.16
N GLN A 536 6.14 1.71 26.38
CA GLN A 536 5.53 3.03 26.50
C GLN A 536 4.05 3.02 26.09
N ALA A 537 3.15 3.30 27.05
CA ALA A 537 1.72 3.48 26.78
C ALA A 537 1.44 4.94 26.42
N VAL A 538 0.66 5.18 25.36
CA VAL A 538 0.20 6.53 24.97
C VAL A 538 -1.11 6.80 25.69
N ARG A 539 -1.27 7.97 26.31
CA ARG A 539 -2.55 8.45 26.88
C ARG A 539 -2.70 9.95 26.61
N CYS A 540 -3.92 10.40 26.32
CA CYS A 540 -4.24 11.81 26.19
C CYS A 540 -5.73 12.09 26.45
N ASN A 541 -6.00 13.00 27.38
CA ASN A 541 -7.32 13.54 27.73
C ASN A 541 -7.39 15.06 27.46
N PHE A 542 -6.49 15.57 26.62
CA PHE A 542 -6.41 16.95 26.08
C PHE A 542 -6.39 18.17 27.02
N ASP A 543 -6.54 18.00 28.34
CA ASP A 543 -6.49 19.08 29.36
C ASP A 543 -5.26 20.00 29.23
N GLN A 544 -4.12 19.42 28.86
CA GLN A 544 -2.82 20.08 28.72
C GLN A 544 -2.39 20.29 27.26
N GLY A 545 -3.32 20.21 26.30
CA GLY A 545 -3.05 20.30 24.86
C GLY A 545 -3.00 18.92 24.19
N LEU A 546 -2.38 18.81 23.01
CA LEU A 546 -2.37 17.56 22.22
C LEU A 546 -1.55 16.40 22.81
N CYS A 547 -1.01 16.55 24.03
CA CYS A 547 -0.13 15.59 24.69
C CYS A 547 1.08 15.21 23.80
N SER A 548 1.13 13.97 23.30
CA SER A 548 2.14 13.48 22.36
C SER A 548 1.60 13.27 20.93
N PHE A 549 0.34 13.64 20.69
CA PHE A 549 -0.24 13.67 19.35
C PHE A 549 0.18 14.94 18.60
N THR A 550 0.22 14.86 17.29
CA THR A 550 0.52 15.96 16.38
C THR A 550 -0.58 16.05 15.32
N ASN A 551 -0.94 17.26 14.89
CA ASN A 551 -1.74 17.39 13.67
C ASN A 551 -0.97 16.86 12.45
N GLY A 552 -1.69 16.54 11.39
CA GLY A 552 -1.11 16.14 10.12
C GLY A 552 -0.31 17.26 9.45
N ALA A 553 0.22 16.93 8.27
CA ALA A 553 0.86 17.89 7.37
C ALA A 553 0.38 17.70 5.92
N ASN A 554 -0.68 16.91 5.72
CA ASN A 554 -1.23 16.47 4.43
C ASN A 554 -2.78 16.47 4.46
N ASP A 555 -3.33 17.29 5.34
CA ASP A 555 -4.72 17.59 5.65
C ASP A 555 -5.07 19.00 5.16
N ASP A 556 -6.37 19.29 5.10
CA ASP A 556 -6.92 20.58 4.69
C ASP A 556 -7.05 21.56 5.89
N PHE A 557 -7.09 21.03 7.12
CA PHE A 557 -7.11 21.80 8.36
C PHE A 557 -6.70 21.00 9.62
N ASP A 558 -6.60 21.68 10.75
CA ASP A 558 -6.04 21.19 12.01
C ASP A 558 -7.12 20.79 13.06
N TRP A 559 -6.85 19.77 13.87
CA TRP A 559 -7.59 19.54 15.12
C TRP A 559 -7.18 20.58 16.19
N THR A 560 -8.15 21.09 16.93
CA THR A 560 -7.99 22.19 17.91
C THR A 560 -8.45 21.75 19.30
N VAL A 561 -7.74 22.15 20.36
CA VAL A 561 -8.11 21.83 21.76
C VAL A 561 -9.02 22.90 22.36
N ARG A 562 -10.05 22.50 23.11
CA ARG A 562 -11.09 23.39 23.65
C ARG A 562 -11.68 22.92 24.98
N SER A 563 -12.11 23.88 25.81
CA SER A 563 -13.00 23.69 26.97
C SER A 563 -14.38 24.29 26.68
N GLY A 564 -15.45 23.63 27.16
CA GLY A 564 -16.84 24.07 26.98
C GLY A 564 -17.38 23.84 25.55
N SER A 565 -18.59 24.34 25.26
CA SER A 565 -19.26 24.16 23.96
C SER A 565 -18.44 24.70 22.78
N THR A 566 -18.58 24.09 21.59
CA THR A 566 -17.99 24.49 20.30
C THR A 566 -18.39 25.91 19.84
N SER A 567 -17.79 26.43 18.76
CA SER A 567 -18.06 27.81 18.29
C SER A 567 -19.42 27.94 17.62
N SER A 568 -19.90 26.84 17.05
CA SER A 568 -21.14 26.75 16.29
C SER A 568 -22.28 26.26 17.19
N SER A 569 -23.51 26.72 16.91
CA SER A 569 -24.68 26.38 17.71
C SER A 569 -25.34 25.08 17.25
N ASN A 570 -25.81 24.27 18.22
CA ASN A 570 -26.37 22.93 18.01
C ASN A 570 -25.39 21.94 17.35
N THR A 571 -24.12 21.98 17.76
CA THR A 571 -23.06 21.06 17.31
C THR A 571 -22.20 20.63 18.48
N GLY A 572 -21.49 19.49 18.32
CA GLY A 572 -20.39 19.09 19.20
C GLY A 572 -20.76 18.92 20.68
N PRO A 573 -19.76 18.66 21.55
CA PRO A 573 -19.98 18.48 22.97
C PRO A 573 -20.02 19.83 23.71
N SER A 574 -20.87 19.92 24.75
CA SER A 574 -20.92 21.08 25.64
C SER A 574 -19.80 21.10 26.70
N GLN A 575 -19.24 19.94 27.01
CA GLN A 575 -18.17 19.68 27.98
C GLN A 575 -17.36 18.45 27.53
N ASP A 576 -16.15 18.26 28.04
CA ASP A 576 -15.33 17.05 27.87
C ASP A 576 -15.95 15.82 28.57
N VAL A 577 -15.28 14.66 28.55
CA VAL A 577 -15.78 13.42 29.18
C VAL A 577 -15.82 13.50 30.72
N SER A 578 -14.94 14.29 31.35
CA SER A 578 -14.92 14.48 32.82
C SER A 578 -15.86 15.59 33.31
N GLY A 579 -16.29 16.48 32.42
CA GLY A 579 -17.22 17.58 32.67
C GLY A 579 -16.59 18.92 33.07
N ASN A 580 -15.27 18.98 33.31
CA ASN A 580 -14.55 20.22 33.69
C ASN A 580 -13.15 20.36 33.03
N GLY A 581 -12.86 19.55 32.01
CA GLY A 581 -11.59 19.47 31.30
C GLY A 581 -11.61 20.09 29.90
N LYS A 582 -10.73 19.59 29.02
CA LYS A 582 -10.67 19.94 27.59
C LYS A 582 -10.73 18.71 26.72
N TYR A 583 -11.31 18.86 25.54
CA TYR A 583 -11.29 17.87 24.46
C TYR A 583 -10.59 18.44 23.22
N VAL A 584 -10.34 17.61 22.21
CA VAL A 584 -9.89 18.07 20.89
C VAL A 584 -11.02 17.92 19.86
N TYR A 585 -11.19 18.87 18.95
CA TYR A 585 -12.24 18.84 17.94
C TYR A 585 -11.82 19.44 16.60
N ILE A 586 -12.59 19.14 15.55
CA ILE A 586 -12.53 19.85 14.27
C ILE A 586 -13.58 20.96 14.26
N GLU A 587 -13.17 22.16 13.86
CA GLU A 587 -14.07 23.31 13.65
C GLU A 587 -14.49 23.34 12.18
N THR A 588 -15.76 23.09 11.90
CA THR A 588 -16.27 22.91 10.52
C THR A 588 -16.85 24.18 9.89
N SER A 589 -16.80 25.33 10.56
CA SER A 589 -17.22 26.61 9.98
C SER A 589 -16.29 27.14 8.86
N SER A 590 -16.67 28.28 8.27
CA SER A 590 -15.93 28.92 7.17
C SER A 590 -14.47 29.22 7.57
N PRO A 591 -13.46 28.93 6.73
CA PRO A 591 -13.54 28.72 5.28
C PRO A 591 -13.57 27.24 4.83
N ARG A 592 -13.86 26.30 5.74
CA ARG A 592 -13.85 24.86 5.41
C ARG A 592 -14.97 24.47 4.44
N VAL A 593 -14.71 23.53 3.52
CA VAL A 593 -15.66 23.01 2.53
C VAL A 593 -15.92 21.51 2.69
N GLN A 594 -16.96 21.00 2.01
CA GLN A 594 -17.38 19.61 2.17
C GLN A 594 -16.30 18.63 1.68
N GLY A 595 -15.91 17.70 2.55
CA GLY A 595 -14.85 16.73 2.26
C GLY A 595 -13.46 17.12 2.79
N ASP A 596 -13.26 18.36 3.26
CA ASP A 596 -12.04 18.78 3.96
C ASP A 596 -11.72 17.82 5.11
N LYS A 597 -10.44 17.53 5.33
CA LYS A 597 -9.96 16.60 6.36
C LYS A 597 -8.99 17.26 7.33
N ALA A 598 -9.03 16.80 8.57
CA ALA A 598 -8.01 17.06 9.59
C ALA A 598 -7.49 15.73 10.15
N TYR A 599 -6.19 15.56 10.30
CA TYR A 599 -5.55 14.36 10.86
C TYR A 599 -4.93 14.65 12.22
N LEU A 600 -5.16 13.77 13.20
CA LEU A 600 -4.48 13.77 14.50
C LEU A 600 -3.68 12.47 14.65
N VAL A 601 -2.37 12.59 14.71
CA VAL A 601 -1.40 11.50 14.55
C VAL A 601 -0.74 11.17 15.89
N SER A 602 -0.76 9.91 16.30
CA SER A 602 -0.06 9.44 17.50
C SER A 602 1.45 9.29 17.30
N PRO A 603 2.24 9.16 18.38
CA PRO A 603 3.58 8.61 18.32
C PRO A 603 3.62 7.22 17.65
N GLN A 604 4.79 6.81 17.19
CA GLN A 604 5.01 5.44 16.71
C GLN A 604 4.93 4.45 17.89
N VAL A 605 4.17 3.38 17.69
CA VAL A 605 3.99 2.26 18.61
C VAL A 605 4.35 0.95 17.90
N ASN A 606 4.79 -0.06 18.67
CA ASN A 606 5.36 -1.30 18.14
C ASN A 606 4.63 -2.52 18.72
N GLY A 607 4.54 -3.62 17.97
CA GLY A 607 3.80 -4.82 18.37
C GLY A 607 2.28 -4.66 18.25
N ASN A 608 1.53 -5.63 18.77
CA ASN A 608 0.07 -5.50 18.87
C ASN A 608 -0.27 -4.47 19.95
N GLN A 609 -1.30 -3.66 19.71
CA GLN A 609 -1.76 -2.61 20.63
C GLN A 609 -3.28 -2.63 20.73
N CYS A 610 -3.80 -2.24 21.89
CA CYS A 610 -5.17 -1.79 22.02
C CYS A 610 -5.26 -0.28 21.91
N LEU A 611 -6.17 0.21 21.08
CA LEU A 611 -6.60 1.61 21.08
C LEU A 611 -7.97 1.72 21.76
N LYS A 612 -8.12 2.64 22.71
CA LYS A 612 -9.41 3.07 23.27
C LYS A 612 -9.52 4.58 23.16
N PHE A 613 -10.71 5.10 22.89
CA PHE A 613 -10.98 6.55 22.85
C PHE A 613 -12.46 6.85 23.06
N SER A 614 -12.76 8.08 23.46
CA SER A 614 -14.10 8.65 23.45
C SER A 614 -14.25 9.62 22.26
N TYR A 615 -15.45 9.71 21.69
CA TYR A 615 -15.77 10.58 20.57
C TYR A 615 -17.18 11.16 20.67
N HIS A 616 -17.38 12.37 20.17
CA HIS A 616 -18.68 13.05 20.11
C HIS A 616 -18.89 13.58 18.68
N MET A 617 -20.11 13.37 18.16
CA MET A 617 -20.48 13.65 16.77
C MET A 617 -21.95 14.04 16.73
N HIS A 618 -22.24 15.33 16.93
CA HIS A 618 -23.61 15.83 16.94
C HIS A 618 -23.80 17.03 16.01
N GLY A 619 -24.80 16.94 15.12
CA GLY A 619 -25.16 18.03 14.22
C GLY A 619 -25.89 17.57 12.96
N ALA A 620 -26.59 18.50 12.30
CA ALA A 620 -27.42 18.20 11.13
C ALA A 620 -26.62 17.86 9.85
N SER A 621 -25.31 18.14 9.83
CA SER A 621 -24.43 17.93 8.67
C SER A 621 -23.12 17.26 9.03
N MET A 622 -23.14 16.32 9.98
CA MET A 622 -21.95 15.55 10.37
C MET A 622 -21.27 14.89 9.17
N GLY A 623 -19.94 15.03 9.10
CA GLY A 623 -19.11 14.31 8.15
C GLY A 623 -18.73 12.92 8.66
N SER A 624 -17.43 12.64 8.82
CA SER A 624 -16.95 11.30 9.21
C SER A 624 -15.71 11.33 10.10
N LEU A 625 -15.68 10.46 11.10
CA LEU A 625 -14.51 10.15 11.93
C LEU A 625 -13.94 8.80 11.49
N ILE A 626 -12.73 8.80 10.94
CA ILE A 626 -12.05 7.60 10.44
C ILE A 626 -10.71 7.43 11.16
N VAL A 627 -10.44 6.26 11.74
CA VAL A 627 -9.13 5.97 12.37
C VAL A 627 -8.34 5.01 11.50
N TYR A 628 -7.06 5.32 11.29
CA TYR A 628 -6.13 4.53 10.49
C TYR A 628 -4.95 4.01 11.31
N GLN A 629 -4.49 2.79 11.02
CA GLN A 629 -3.14 2.33 11.31
C GLN A 629 -2.23 2.82 10.19
N ASN A 630 -1.31 3.74 10.48
CA ASN A 630 -0.33 4.22 9.51
C ASN A 630 0.98 3.45 9.62
N ILE A 631 1.16 2.45 8.75
CA ILE A 631 2.38 1.65 8.65
C ILE A 631 3.26 2.27 7.55
N GLY A 632 4.18 3.16 7.95
CA GLY A 632 4.97 3.96 7.01
C GLY A 632 4.12 5.02 6.30
N ASN A 633 3.85 4.82 5.00
CA ASN A 633 2.97 5.67 4.19
C ASN A 633 1.65 4.96 3.81
N ARG A 634 1.33 3.83 4.46
CA ARG A 634 0.08 3.08 4.21
C ARG A 634 -0.85 3.26 5.41
N MET A 635 -1.90 4.06 5.20
CA MET A 635 -3.05 4.12 6.11
C MET A 635 -3.98 2.92 5.85
N VAL A 636 -4.15 2.08 6.86
CA VAL A 636 -5.13 0.97 6.89
C VAL A 636 -6.28 1.40 7.79
N GLU A 637 -7.50 1.46 7.26
CA GLU A 637 -8.69 1.82 8.05
C GLU A 637 -8.94 0.80 9.16
N LEU A 638 -9.12 1.29 10.38
CA LEU A 638 -9.39 0.52 11.59
C LEU A 638 -10.80 0.76 12.14
N PHE A 639 -11.33 1.98 11.95
CA PHE A 639 -12.62 2.44 12.48
C PHE A 639 -13.17 3.53 11.58
N ASN A 640 -14.48 3.59 11.42
CA ASN A 640 -15.17 4.62 10.65
C ASN A 640 -16.59 4.84 11.21
N LYS A 641 -16.96 6.10 11.47
CA LYS A 641 -18.32 6.52 11.84
C LYS A 641 -18.66 7.81 11.08
N SER A 642 -19.91 7.94 10.64
CA SER A 642 -20.38 9.07 9.81
C SER A 642 -21.82 9.44 10.16
N GLY A 643 -22.18 10.71 9.96
CA GLY A 643 -23.51 11.22 10.32
C GLY A 643 -23.68 11.48 11.82
N ASP A 644 -24.83 12.02 12.22
CA ASP A 644 -25.17 12.30 13.62
C ASP A 644 -25.14 11.01 14.46
N GLN A 645 -24.38 11.02 15.55
CA GLN A 645 -24.30 9.91 16.52
C GLN A 645 -25.05 10.24 17.82
N GLY A 646 -25.77 11.37 17.87
CA GLY A 646 -26.46 11.87 19.05
C GLY A 646 -25.58 12.72 19.98
N ASN A 647 -26.23 13.51 20.83
CA ASN A 647 -25.57 14.45 21.74
C ASN A 647 -25.06 13.75 23.02
N GLN A 648 -24.16 12.80 22.88
CA GLN A 648 -23.48 12.14 24.00
C GLN A 648 -22.06 11.70 23.62
N TRP A 649 -21.18 11.61 24.62
CA TRP A 649 -19.86 11.01 24.45
C TRP A 649 -19.99 9.49 24.26
N ASN A 650 -19.60 9.02 23.07
CA ASN A 650 -19.55 7.60 22.72
C ASN A 650 -18.13 7.06 22.95
N LYS A 651 -17.99 5.75 23.21
CA LYS A 651 -16.68 5.10 23.42
C LYS A 651 -16.39 4.08 22.32
N ALA A 652 -15.13 3.95 21.95
CA ALA A 652 -14.64 3.01 20.95
C ALA A 652 -13.39 2.27 21.45
N GLU A 653 -13.28 1.00 21.07
CA GLU A 653 -12.15 0.12 21.37
C GLU A 653 -11.76 -0.65 20.09
N VAL A 654 -10.48 -0.64 19.74
CA VAL A 654 -9.95 -1.07 18.45
C VAL A 654 -8.69 -1.89 18.67
N GLN A 655 -8.74 -3.18 18.31
CA GLN A 655 -7.56 -4.04 18.31
C GLN A 655 -6.69 -3.75 17.08
N ILE A 656 -5.41 -3.43 17.31
CA ILE A 656 -4.44 -3.21 16.26
C ILE A 656 -3.43 -4.36 16.29
N ASN A 657 -3.28 -5.06 15.16
CA ASN A 657 -2.45 -6.27 15.02
C ASN A 657 -1.40 -6.09 13.93
N ASN A 658 -0.36 -6.93 13.95
CA ASN A 658 0.66 -7.04 12.89
C ASN A 658 1.44 -5.75 12.59
N GLY A 659 2.10 -5.17 13.59
CA GLY A 659 3.00 -4.04 13.40
C GLY A 659 4.37 -4.22 14.05
N THR A 660 5.44 -4.00 13.29
CA THR A 660 6.80 -3.83 13.85
C THR A 660 7.07 -2.39 14.27
N SER A 661 6.46 -1.41 13.57
CA SER A 661 6.31 -0.01 13.99
C SER A 661 5.22 0.70 13.16
N TYR A 662 4.35 1.50 13.77
CA TYR A 662 3.28 2.28 13.11
C TYR A 662 2.74 3.40 14.01
N SER A 663 2.03 4.40 13.45
CA SER A 663 1.21 5.35 14.23
C SER A 663 -0.29 5.11 14.05
N VAL A 664 -1.10 5.65 14.95
CA VAL A 664 -2.56 5.74 14.83
C VAL A 664 -2.91 7.15 14.34
N VAL A 665 -3.81 7.27 13.36
CA VAL A 665 -4.23 8.56 12.78
C VAL A 665 -5.74 8.69 12.86
N PHE A 666 -6.25 9.71 13.54
CA PHE A 666 -7.67 10.06 13.56
C PHE A 666 -7.94 11.12 12.48
N SER A 667 -8.79 10.81 11.51
CA SER A 667 -9.24 11.71 10.46
C SER A 667 -10.64 12.22 10.75
N GLY A 668 -10.77 13.53 10.94
CA GLY A 668 -12.05 14.21 10.98
C GLY A 668 -12.34 14.79 9.60
N VAL A 669 -13.39 14.32 8.94
CA VAL A 669 -13.84 14.78 7.62
C VAL A 669 -15.05 15.69 7.81
N ARG A 670 -15.03 16.87 7.21
CA ARG A 670 -16.14 17.83 7.25
C ARG A 670 -17.30 17.38 6.35
N GLY A 671 -18.52 17.47 6.87
CA GLY A 671 -19.76 17.24 6.12
C GLY A 671 -20.21 18.45 5.29
N SER A 672 -21.51 18.59 5.03
CA SER A 672 -22.01 19.60 4.07
C SER A 672 -22.03 21.04 4.61
N SER A 673 -22.21 21.26 5.91
CA SER A 673 -22.28 22.59 6.53
C SER A 673 -21.34 22.73 7.74
N TYR A 674 -21.43 23.84 8.46
CA TYR A 674 -20.75 24.11 9.74
C TYR A 674 -21.32 23.30 10.92
N GLN A 675 -22.38 22.51 10.70
CA GLN A 675 -23.04 21.71 11.72
C GLN A 675 -22.47 20.30 11.78
N GLY A 676 -21.13 20.20 11.74
CA GLY A 676 -20.39 18.97 11.52
C GLY A 676 -19.22 18.71 12.46
N ASP A 677 -19.15 19.43 13.59
CA ASP A 677 -18.01 19.39 14.53
C ASP A 677 -17.87 18.01 15.20
N ILE A 678 -16.72 17.37 14.99
CA ILE A 678 -16.34 16.07 15.56
C ILE A 678 -15.34 16.31 16.69
N ALA A 679 -15.56 15.71 17.85
CA ALA A 679 -14.65 15.78 19.00
C ALA A 679 -14.13 14.40 19.44
N LEU A 680 -12.94 14.40 20.06
CA LEU A 680 -12.22 13.26 20.62
C LEU A 680 -11.74 13.57 22.03
N ASP A 681 -11.72 12.55 22.88
CA ASP A 681 -11.25 12.63 24.27
C ASP A 681 -10.82 11.25 24.80
N GLU A 682 -10.12 11.20 25.95
CA GLU A 682 -9.73 9.99 26.69
C GLU A 682 -9.10 8.90 25.81
N ILE A 683 -8.15 9.29 24.95
CA ILE A 683 -7.42 8.38 24.06
C ILE A 683 -6.37 7.61 24.88
N SER A 684 -6.32 6.29 24.71
CA SER A 684 -5.23 5.46 25.21
C SER A 684 -4.80 4.38 24.21
N ILE A 685 -3.48 4.20 24.07
CA ILE A 685 -2.86 3.12 23.31
C ILE A 685 -1.99 2.30 24.26
N THR A 686 -2.34 1.03 24.46
CA THR A 686 -1.67 0.12 25.41
C THR A 686 -1.17 -1.14 24.73
N SER A 687 0.07 -1.53 25.03
CA SER A 687 0.71 -2.72 24.46
C SER A 687 -0.04 -4.01 24.79
N GLY A 688 -0.15 -4.90 23.81
CA GLY A 688 -0.82 -6.19 23.92
C GLY A 688 -2.14 -6.26 23.15
N GLN A 689 -2.98 -7.23 23.53
CA GLN A 689 -4.37 -7.23 23.09
C GLN A 689 -5.19 -6.24 23.95
N CYS A 690 -6.26 -5.72 23.36
CA CYS A 690 -7.33 -5.07 24.09
C CYS A 690 -7.76 -5.91 25.29
N SER A 691 -7.90 -5.25 26.44
CA SER A 691 -8.10 -5.86 27.75
C SER A 691 -9.32 -6.75 27.71
N ILE A 692 -9.10 -8.05 27.45
CA ILE A 692 -10.05 -8.95 26.81
C ILE A 692 -11.46 -8.75 27.34
N PRO A 693 -12.35 -8.05 26.60
CA PRO A 693 -13.75 -8.43 26.62
C PRO A 693 -13.74 -9.86 26.08
N PRO A 694 -14.28 -10.86 26.79
CA PRO A 694 -14.23 -12.24 26.32
C PRO A 694 -14.87 -12.34 24.93
N SER A 695 -14.04 -12.57 23.91
CA SER A 695 -14.33 -12.64 22.46
C SER A 695 -14.94 -11.39 21.80
N GLY A 696 -14.26 -10.78 20.80
CA GLY A 696 -14.79 -9.56 20.15
C GLY A 696 -14.01 -8.93 18.97
N SER A 697 -14.02 -9.56 17.79
CA SER A 697 -14.00 -8.83 16.49
C SER A 697 -14.93 -9.53 15.50
N CYS A 698 -16.15 -9.70 15.99
CA CYS A 698 -17.21 -10.47 15.37
C CYS A 698 -18.35 -9.54 14.95
N GLY A 699 -19.30 -10.05 14.16
CA GLY A 699 -20.52 -9.32 13.80
C GLY A 699 -20.28 -8.11 12.90
N GLN A 700 -19.15 -8.01 12.22
CA GLN A 700 -18.83 -6.91 11.31
C GLN A 700 -19.31 -7.22 9.87
N LYS A 701 -20.50 -6.70 9.51
CA LYS A 701 -21.11 -6.90 8.18
C LYS A 701 -20.16 -6.46 7.03
N GLY A 702 -20.32 -7.02 5.84
CA GLY A 702 -19.55 -6.62 4.66
C GLY A 702 -20.08 -5.33 4.02
N TYR A 703 -19.19 -4.53 3.42
CA TYR A 703 -19.58 -3.32 2.68
C TYR A 703 -20.23 -3.70 1.34
N GLY A 704 -21.55 -3.85 1.32
CA GLY A 704 -22.34 -3.98 0.09
C GLY A 704 -22.51 -2.62 -0.60
N LEU A 705 -22.27 -2.56 -1.91
CA LEU A 705 -22.48 -1.35 -2.72
C LEU A 705 -23.97 -1.10 -3.04
N SER A 706 -24.83 -0.90 -2.03
CA SER A 706 -26.12 -0.22 -2.21
C SER A 706 -26.80 0.19 -0.91
N ASP A 707 -26.85 1.49 -0.61
CA ASP A 707 -27.89 2.08 0.23
C ASP A 707 -29.19 2.22 -0.59
N PHE A 708 -30.00 1.16 -0.62
CA PHE A 708 -31.38 1.25 -1.09
C PHE A 708 -32.33 0.50 -0.15
N PRO A 709 -33.49 1.08 0.21
CA PRO A 709 -34.49 0.38 1.02
C PRO A 709 -35.17 -0.71 0.18
N LYS A 710 -34.94 -1.99 0.51
CA LYS A 710 -35.48 -3.15 -0.22
C LYS A 710 -36.56 -3.88 0.57
N ILE A 711 -37.49 -4.51 -0.15
CA ILE A 711 -38.83 -4.92 0.33
C ILE A 711 -38.91 -6.43 0.60
N VAL A 712 -39.88 -6.84 1.42
CA VAL A 712 -40.08 -8.18 2.00
C VAL A 712 -40.34 -9.27 0.95
N GLY A 713 -39.69 -10.42 1.10
CA GLY A 713 -39.94 -11.64 0.29
C GLY A 713 -38.72 -12.56 0.11
N GLY A 714 -37.50 -12.02 0.27
CA GLY A 714 -36.24 -12.70 -0.01
C GLY A 714 -35.59 -12.15 -1.29
N GLN A 715 -34.28 -11.95 -1.27
CA GLN A 715 -33.52 -11.38 -2.40
C GLN A 715 -32.07 -11.89 -2.45
N ASP A 716 -31.43 -11.75 -3.61
CA ASP A 716 -29.98 -11.91 -3.76
C ASP A 716 -29.25 -10.94 -2.81
N ALA A 717 -28.45 -11.48 -1.89
CA ALA A 717 -27.56 -10.71 -1.02
C ALA A 717 -26.39 -10.12 -1.82
N THR A 718 -25.79 -9.01 -1.36
CA THR A 718 -24.63 -8.43 -2.05
C THR A 718 -23.38 -9.31 -1.85
N PRO A 719 -22.47 -9.44 -2.83
CA PRO A 719 -21.24 -10.24 -2.66
C PRO A 719 -20.43 -9.84 -1.42
N GLY A 720 -20.23 -10.79 -0.50
CA GLY A 720 -19.49 -10.56 0.75
C GLY A 720 -20.26 -9.85 1.87
N GLU A 721 -21.54 -9.54 1.69
CA GLU A 721 -22.37 -8.81 2.65
C GLU A 721 -22.51 -9.52 4.00
N TRP A 722 -22.58 -10.86 4.00
CA TRP A 722 -22.74 -11.71 5.17
C TRP A 722 -21.49 -12.60 5.37
N PRO A 723 -20.36 -12.03 5.84
CA PRO A 723 -19.05 -12.68 5.78
C PRO A 723 -18.85 -13.86 6.74
N TRP A 724 -19.84 -14.15 7.59
CA TRP A 724 -19.90 -15.32 8.46
C TRP A 724 -20.71 -16.49 7.88
N GLN A 725 -21.36 -16.32 6.73
CA GLN A 725 -22.13 -17.38 6.10
C GLN A 725 -21.21 -18.54 5.72
N VAL A 726 -21.62 -19.76 6.08
CA VAL A 726 -20.89 -20.99 5.77
C VAL A 726 -21.79 -21.94 4.98
N ALA A 727 -21.25 -22.61 3.97
CA ALA A 727 -21.90 -23.71 3.27
C ALA A 727 -21.30 -25.06 3.71
N LEU A 728 -22.16 -26.00 4.11
CA LEU A 728 -21.80 -27.41 4.29
C LEU A 728 -22.09 -28.12 2.98
N LEU A 729 -21.03 -28.45 2.25
CA LEU A 729 -21.08 -29.01 0.91
C LEU A 729 -20.91 -30.52 0.93
N ARG A 730 -21.77 -31.23 0.18
CA ARG A 730 -21.55 -32.62 -0.24
C ARG A 730 -21.40 -32.62 -1.76
N GLY A 731 -20.21 -32.95 -2.25
CA GLY A 731 -19.85 -32.68 -3.65
C GLY A 731 -19.83 -31.18 -3.94
N THR A 732 -20.74 -30.72 -4.81
CA THR A 732 -20.94 -29.29 -5.15
C THR A 732 -22.27 -28.73 -4.65
N PHE A 733 -23.02 -29.46 -3.83
CA PHE A 733 -24.34 -29.06 -3.36
C PHE A 733 -24.32 -28.67 -1.87
N PRO A 734 -24.80 -27.46 -1.50
CA PRO A 734 -25.01 -27.08 -0.11
C PRO A 734 -26.24 -27.81 0.44
N PHE A 735 -26.04 -28.71 1.41
CA PHE A 735 -27.14 -29.43 2.07
C PHE A 735 -27.57 -28.78 3.38
N CYS A 736 -26.67 -28.01 4.00
CA CYS A 736 -26.92 -27.19 5.18
C CYS A 736 -26.06 -25.92 5.14
N GLY A 737 -26.47 -24.92 5.91
CA GLY A 737 -25.68 -23.74 6.25
C GLY A 737 -24.90 -23.89 7.57
N GLY A 738 -24.14 -22.85 7.88
CA GLY A 738 -23.44 -22.69 9.15
C GLY A 738 -23.07 -21.22 9.39
N SER A 739 -22.58 -20.95 10.60
CA SER A 739 -22.16 -19.63 11.05
C SER A 739 -20.70 -19.69 11.51
N LEU A 740 -19.81 -18.92 10.87
CA LEU A 740 -18.43 -18.80 11.31
C LEU A 740 -18.38 -17.95 12.58
N VAL A 741 -17.86 -18.48 13.69
CA VAL A 741 -17.84 -17.80 15.01
C VAL A 741 -16.42 -17.53 15.53
N SER A 742 -15.42 -18.16 14.93
CA SER A 742 -14.01 -17.84 15.10
C SER A 742 -13.25 -18.24 13.83
N ASN A 743 -11.92 -18.10 13.81
CA ASN A 743 -11.13 -18.62 12.69
C ASN A 743 -11.05 -20.17 12.66
N GLN A 744 -11.54 -20.87 13.69
CA GLN A 744 -11.44 -22.33 13.80
C GLN A 744 -12.77 -23.05 14.08
N TYR A 745 -13.84 -22.33 14.44
CA TYR A 745 -15.13 -22.91 14.80
C TYR A 745 -16.28 -22.37 13.95
N VAL A 746 -17.17 -23.29 13.55
CA VAL A 746 -18.45 -23.05 12.88
C VAL A 746 -19.58 -23.63 13.73
N ILE A 747 -20.69 -22.90 13.83
CA ILE A 747 -21.94 -23.36 14.45
C ILE A 747 -22.92 -23.78 13.36
N THR A 748 -23.62 -24.89 13.54
CA THR A 748 -24.67 -25.39 12.64
C THR A 748 -25.74 -26.14 13.45
N ALA A 749 -26.77 -26.68 12.81
CA ALA A 749 -27.80 -27.47 13.46
C ALA A 749 -27.31 -28.90 13.77
N ALA A 750 -27.79 -29.50 14.86
CA ALA A 750 -27.44 -30.88 15.21
C ALA A 750 -28.02 -31.88 14.20
N HIS A 751 -29.21 -31.63 13.65
CA HIS A 751 -29.82 -32.48 12.63
C HIS A 751 -29.01 -32.51 11.32
N CYS A 752 -28.31 -31.43 10.97
CA CYS A 752 -27.39 -31.40 9.84
C CYS A 752 -26.24 -32.40 10.05
N VAL A 753 -25.83 -32.63 11.30
CA VAL A 753 -24.59 -33.38 11.62
C VAL A 753 -24.75 -34.70 12.38
N LYS A 754 -25.97 -35.20 12.57
CA LYS A 754 -26.21 -36.44 13.33
C LYS A 754 -25.93 -37.75 12.60
N SER A 755 -26.14 -37.82 11.28
CA SER A 755 -26.20 -39.11 10.54
C SER A 755 -25.57 -39.07 9.14
N THR A 756 -24.59 -38.19 8.93
CA THR A 756 -23.93 -37.98 7.64
C THR A 756 -22.50 -38.52 7.70
N ASP A 757 -22.00 -39.04 6.59
CA ASP A 757 -20.57 -39.36 6.43
C ASP A 757 -19.77 -38.06 6.24
N TRP A 758 -18.89 -37.77 7.20
CA TRP A 758 -18.13 -36.52 7.34
C TRP A 758 -16.89 -36.42 6.47
N ASP A 759 -16.31 -37.55 6.07
CA ASP A 759 -15.12 -37.55 5.22
C ASP A 759 -15.45 -37.03 3.80
N SER A 760 -16.73 -37.09 3.42
CA SER A 760 -17.28 -36.53 2.18
C SER A 760 -17.67 -35.03 2.25
N VAL A 761 -17.65 -34.40 3.43
CA VAL A 761 -18.18 -33.05 3.65
C VAL A 761 -17.08 -32.00 3.64
N LYS A 762 -17.30 -30.93 2.88
CA LYS A 762 -16.45 -29.73 2.89
C LYS A 762 -17.16 -28.56 3.54
N ILE A 763 -16.42 -27.81 4.35
CA ILE A 763 -16.87 -26.52 4.87
C ILE A 763 -16.32 -25.42 3.94
N ARG A 764 -17.21 -24.66 3.32
CA ARG A 764 -16.84 -23.50 2.49
C ARG A 764 -17.26 -22.19 3.16
N VAL A 765 -16.32 -21.26 3.24
CA VAL A 765 -16.53 -19.88 3.72
C VAL A 765 -16.18 -18.87 2.61
N GLY A 766 -16.82 -17.71 2.61
CA GLY A 766 -16.59 -16.64 1.61
C GLY A 766 -17.29 -16.84 0.26
N GLU A 767 -18.14 -17.86 0.17
CA GLU A 767 -18.98 -18.20 -0.98
C GLU A 767 -20.15 -17.23 -1.16
N HIS A 768 -20.57 -17.01 -2.40
CA HIS A 768 -21.69 -16.15 -2.75
C HIS A 768 -22.47 -16.71 -3.95
N ASP A 769 -21.80 -17.02 -5.08
CA ASP A 769 -22.42 -17.65 -6.25
C ASP A 769 -21.82 -19.03 -6.57
N MET A 770 -22.56 -20.07 -6.18
CA MET A 770 -22.23 -21.50 -6.33
C MET A 770 -21.97 -21.97 -7.79
N ARG A 771 -22.13 -21.11 -8.80
CA ARG A 771 -21.81 -21.39 -10.21
C ARG A 771 -20.35 -21.12 -10.56
N VAL A 772 -19.67 -20.24 -9.82
CA VAL A 772 -18.34 -19.73 -10.13
C VAL A 772 -17.37 -19.98 -8.97
N ASN A 773 -16.11 -19.60 -9.17
CA ASN A 773 -15.12 -19.47 -8.11
C ASN A 773 -14.57 -18.05 -8.26
N GLU A 774 -14.95 -17.16 -7.35
CA GLU A 774 -14.59 -15.75 -7.35
C GLU A 774 -13.16 -15.50 -6.84
N GLY A 775 -12.52 -16.51 -6.23
CA GLY A 775 -11.17 -16.42 -5.66
C GLY A 775 -11.14 -15.94 -4.21
N HIS A 776 -12.29 -15.94 -3.53
CA HIS A 776 -12.45 -15.59 -2.12
C HIS A 776 -12.74 -16.81 -1.23
N GLU A 777 -13.22 -17.89 -1.84
CA GLU A 777 -13.76 -19.09 -1.22
C GLU A 777 -12.65 -19.95 -0.59
N GLN A 778 -12.83 -20.36 0.66
CA GLN A 778 -11.92 -21.29 1.33
C GLN A 778 -12.62 -22.61 1.65
N ASP A 779 -12.29 -23.66 0.89
CA ASP A 779 -12.65 -25.05 1.19
C ASP A 779 -11.76 -25.59 2.33
N ILE A 780 -12.36 -25.92 3.46
CA ILE A 780 -11.68 -26.46 4.64
C ILE A 780 -12.37 -27.76 5.08
N SER A 781 -11.58 -28.82 5.31
CA SER A 781 -12.07 -30.07 5.88
C SER A 781 -12.37 -29.91 7.37
N ILE A 782 -13.30 -30.72 7.89
CA ILE A 782 -13.54 -30.83 9.33
C ILE A 782 -12.29 -31.46 9.99
N ALA A 783 -11.95 -31.06 11.21
CA ALA A 783 -10.88 -31.70 11.97
C ALA A 783 -11.25 -33.16 12.33
N ARG A 784 -10.27 -34.05 12.49
CA ARG A 784 -10.53 -35.39 13.03
C ARG A 784 -11.20 -35.26 14.41
N ASN A 785 -12.34 -35.92 14.58
CA ASN A 785 -13.21 -35.80 15.76
C ASN A 785 -13.67 -34.35 16.05
N GLY A 786 -13.74 -33.50 15.02
CA GLY A 786 -14.04 -32.08 15.14
C GLY A 786 -15.53 -31.73 15.26
N ILE A 787 -16.43 -32.70 15.35
CA ILE A 787 -17.88 -32.44 15.45
C ILE A 787 -18.35 -32.75 16.87
N THR A 788 -19.04 -31.79 17.48
CA THR A 788 -19.64 -31.94 18.80
C THR A 788 -21.11 -31.52 18.74
N ILE A 789 -22.01 -32.48 18.95
CA ILE A 789 -23.46 -32.27 19.01
C ILE A 789 -23.88 -31.97 20.46
N HIS A 790 -24.87 -31.11 20.67
CA HIS A 790 -25.42 -30.87 22.01
C HIS A 790 -25.91 -32.19 22.65
N PRO A 791 -25.46 -32.58 23.85
CA PRO A 791 -25.72 -33.91 24.41
C PRO A 791 -27.21 -34.19 24.63
N GLN A 792 -27.99 -33.15 24.90
CA GLN A 792 -29.45 -33.22 25.06
C GLN A 792 -30.25 -32.99 23.76
N TYR A 793 -29.61 -33.09 22.59
CA TYR A 793 -30.31 -32.96 21.31
C TYR A 793 -31.42 -34.00 21.17
N ASN A 794 -32.65 -33.54 20.90
CA ASN A 794 -33.84 -34.36 20.69
C ASN A 794 -34.20 -35.29 21.87
N GLN A 795 -33.90 -34.89 23.12
CA GLN A 795 -34.24 -35.67 24.32
C GLN A 795 -35.59 -35.32 24.97
N ILE A 796 -36.09 -34.09 24.79
CA ILE A 796 -37.35 -33.61 25.40
C ILE A 796 -38.47 -33.57 24.35
N THR A 797 -38.21 -32.88 23.24
CA THR A 797 -39.08 -32.80 22.07
C THR A 797 -38.25 -32.86 20.79
N GLN A 798 -38.91 -33.12 19.67
CA GLN A 798 -38.28 -33.13 18.35
C GLN A 798 -37.59 -31.79 18.08
N TYR A 799 -36.31 -31.84 17.68
CA TYR A 799 -35.42 -30.68 17.48
C TYR A 799 -35.13 -29.81 18.72
N ASN A 800 -35.38 -30.29 19.94
CA ASN A 800 -34.89 -29.61 21.13
C ASN A 800 -33.34 -29.62 21.17
N ASN A 801 -32.71 -28.50 21.55
CA ASN A 801 -31.24 -28.31 21.52
C ASN A 801 -30.58 -28.60 20.15
N ASP A 802 -31.19 -28.18 19.04
CA ASP A 802 -30.71 -28.46 17.68
C ASP A 802 -29.49 -27.60 17.27
N ILE A 803 -28.37 -27.79 17.97
CA ILE A 803 -27.12 -27.06 17.76
C ILE A 803 -25.90 -28.00 17.82
N ALA A 804 -24.92 -27.74 16.96
CA ALA A 804 -23.65 -28.43 16.91
C ALA A 804 -22.48 -27.48 16.61
N VAL A 805 -21.30 -27.86 17.09
CA VAL A 805 -20.03 -27.19 16.86
C VAL A 805 -19.20 -28.02 15.87
N ILE A 806 -18.63 -27.36 14.86
CA ILE A 806 -17.65 -27.93 13.94
C ILE A 806 -16.32 -27.21 14.13
N ARG A 807 -15.29 -27.95 14.52
CA ARG A 807 -13.88 -27.54 14.53
C ARG A 807 -13.23 -27.81 13.18
N LEU A 808 -12.63 -26.78 12.61
CA LEU A 808 -11.99 -26.83 11.30
C LEU A 808 -10.56 -27.43 11.39
N SER A 809 -10.17 -28.18 10.36
CA SER A 809 -8.86 -28.84 10.27
C SER A 809 -7.67 -27.87 10.24
N ARG A 810 -7.89 -26.66 9.74
CA ARG A 810 -6.96 -25.53 9.77
C ARG A 810 -7.73 -24.22 9.99
N SER A 811 -7.05 -23.19 10.50
CA SER A 811 -7.68 -21.89 10.68
C SER A 811 -7.99 -21.19 9.35
N VAL A 812 -9.21 -20.69 9.24
CA VAL A 812 -9.69 -19.77 8.20
C VAL A 812 -8.82 -18.51 8.19
N GLN A 813 -8.46 -18.04 7.00
CA GLN A 813 -7.87 -16.72 6.84
C GLN A 813 -9.00 -15.70 6.71
N PHE A 814 -9.14 -14.80 7.68
CA PHE A 814 -10.13 -13.73 7.61
C PHE A 814 -9.81 -12.75 6.47
N THR A 815 -10.86 -12.27 5.81
CA THR A 815 -10.80 -11.30 4.70
C THR A 815 -11.98 -10.34 4.80
N GLN A 816 -12.12 -9.39 3.88
CA GLN A 816 -13.34 -8.55 3.83
C GLN A 816 -14.62 -9.37 3.59
N ARG A 817 -14.53 -10.52 2.89
CA ARG A 817 -15.65 -11.46 2.67
C ARG A 817 -15.74 -12.60 3.69
N ILE A 818 -14.81 -12.70 4.65
CA ILE A 818 -14.75 -13.80 5.62
C ILE A 818 -14.41 -13.28 7.01
N LYS A 819 -15.41 -13.23 7.91
CA LYS A 819 -15.32 -12.70 9.28
C LYS A 819 -16.28 -13.47 10.20
N PRO A 820 -16.05 -13.55 11.51
CA PRO A 820 -16.96 -14.25 12.41
C PRO A 820 -18.20 -13.41 12.79
N VAL A 821 -19.28 -14.07 13.19
CA VAL A 821 -20.47 -13.47 13.81
C VAL A 821 -20.34 -13.49 15.34
N CYS A 822 -20.90 -12.51 16.06
CA CYS A 822 -20.89 -12.53 17.53
C CYS A 822 -21.92 -13.52 18.06
N PHE A 823 -21.68 -14.08 19.25
CA PHE A 823 -22.70 -14.85 19.96
C PHE A 823 -23.65 -13.92 20.69
N ASN A 824 -24.96 -14.07 20.48
CA ASN A 824 -25.92 -13.52 21.45
C ASN A 824 -25.75 -14.29 22.77
N THR A 825 -25.37 -13.59 23.83
CA THR A 825 -25.12 -14.15 25.17
C THR A 825 -26.20 -13.80 26.19
N GLY A 826 -27.28 -13.12 25.77
CA GLY A 826 -28.37 -12.67 26.65
C GLY A 826 -29.06 -11.36 26.23
N ILE A 827 -28.79 -10.84 25.03
CA ILE A 827 -29.47 -9.66 24.48
C ILE A 827 -30.86 -10.09 24.00
N ASP A 828 -31.91 -9.46 24.52
CA ASP A 828 -33.26 -9.66 24.01
C ASP A 828 -33.47 -8.83 22.74
N PHE A 829 -33.75 -9.53 21.64
CA PHE A 829 -34.07 -8.96 20.33
C PHE A 829 -35.54 -9.19 19.95
N THR A 830 -36.41 -9.52 20.91
CA THR A 830 -37.84 -9.76 20.67
C THR A 830 -38.51 -8.55 20.02
N GLY A 831 -39.28 -8.77 18.95
CA GLY A 831 -39.88 -7.72 18.14
C GLY A 831 -38.93 -7.05 17.14
N GLN A 832 -37.61 -7.19 17.30
CA GLN A 832 -36.64 -6.62 16.36
C GLN A 832 -36.57 -7.44 15.06
N ARG A 833 -36.36 -6.75 13.94
CA ARG A 833 -36.09 -7.35 12.63
C ARG A 833 -34.65 -7.85 12.56
N CYS A 834 -34.49 -9.15 12.39
CA CYS A 834 -33.22 -9.84 12.22
C CYS A 834 -33.13 -10.39 10.78
N TYR A 835 -31.95 -10.74 10.32
CA TYR A 835 -31.72 -11.31 8.99
C TYR A 835 -31.45 -12.81 9.05
N ILE A 836 -31.98 -13.52 8.06
CA ILE A 836 -31.71 -14.93 7.76
C ILE A 836 -31.06 -15.03 6.39
N THR A 837 -30.10 -15.94 6.23
CA THR A 837 -29.28 -16.05 5.00
C THR A 837 -28.95 -17.49 4.63
N GLY A 838 -29.04 -17.84 3.34
CA GLY A 838 -28.76 -19.19 2.86
C GLY A 838 -28.98 -19.43 1.37
N TRP A 839 -28.81 -20.69 0.96
CA TRP A 839 -29.02 -21.20 -0.40
C TRP A 839 -30.15 -22.25 -0.45
N GLY A 840 -31.01 -22.29 0.56
CA GLY A 840 -32.18 -23.14 0.62
C GLY A 840 -33.25 -22.72 -0.39
N ARG A 841 -34.24 -23.59 -0.58
CA ARG A 841 -35.28 -23.41 -1.59
C ARG A 841 -36.13 -22.16 -1.30
N LEU A 842 -36.37 -21.33 -2.31
CA LEU A 842 -37.22 -20.13 -2.14
C LEU A 842 -38.70 -20.45 -1.84
N GLN A 843 -39.13 -21.69 -2.08
CA GLN A 843 -40.47 -22.19 -1.77
C GLN A 843 -40.44 -23.70 -1.54
N SER A 844 -41.44 -24.23 -0.82
CA SER A 844 -41.53 -25.67 -0.56
C SER A 844 -41.55 -26.47 -1.87
N GLY A 845 -40.60 -27.39 -2.04
CA GLY A 845 -40.44 -28.20 -3.26
C GLY A 845 -39.77 -27.48 -4.46
N GLY A 846 -39.41 -26.20 -4.34
CA GLY A 846 -38.74 -25.43 -5.39
C GLY A 846 -37.25 -25.78 -5.61
N SER A 847 -36.62 -25.10 -6.57
CA SER A 847 -35.18 -25.17 -6.81
C SER A 847 -34.38 -24.36 -5.77
N THR A 848 -33.18 -24.82 -5.43
CA THR A 848 -32.21 -24.03 -4.64
C THR A 848 -31.60 -22.92 -5.51
N PRO A 849 -31.56 -21.66 -5.06
CA PRO A 849 -30.84 -20.58 -5.71
C PRO A 849 -29.33 -20.87 -5.74
N LYS A 850 -28.61 -20.23 -6.67
CA LYS A 850 -27.14 -20.34 -6.76
C LYS A 850 -26.42 -19.17 -6.10
N VAL A 851 -27.07 -18.01 -6.10
CA VAL A 851 -26.65 -16.80 -5.39
C VAL A 851 -27.19 -16.86 -3.95
N LEU A 852 -26.37 -16.44 -2.98
CA LEU A 852 -26.76 -16.33 -1.57
C LEU A 852 -27.99 -15.43 -1.42
N GLN A 853 -29.00 -15.91 -0.71
CA GLN A 853 -30.20 -15.13 -0.41
C GLN A 853 -30.15 -14.51 0.99
N GLU A 854 -30.86 -13.40 1.16
CA GLU A 854 -31.15 -12.78 2.44
C GLU A 854 -32.64 -12.44 2.59
N ALA A 855 -33.15 -12.45 3.83
CA ALA A 855 -34.47 -11.94 4.17
C ALA A 855 -34.54 -11.40 5.60
N GLN A 856 -35.40 -10.39 5.83
CA GLN A 856 -35.69 -9.85 7.16
C GLN A 856 -36.91 -10.51 7.80
N VAL A 857 -36.75 -11.02 9.02
CA VAL A 857 -37.81 -11.60 9.85
C VAL A 857 -37.79 -11.01 11.27
N PRO A 858 -38.93 -10.62 11.85
CA PRO A 858 -38.99 -10.20 13.24
C PRO A 858 -38.97 -11.41 14.18
N ILE A 859 -38.28 -11.32 15.32
CA ILE A 859 -38.41 -12.30 16.41
C ILE A 859 -39.77 -12.11 17.07
N VAL A 860 -40.48 -13.21 17.34
CA VAL A 860 -41.80 -13.19 18.00
C VAL A 860 -41.72 -13.74 19.43
N THR A 861 -42.69 -13.38 20.27
CA THR A 861 -42.70 -13.81 21.66
C THR A 861 -42.88 -15.34 21.79
N PRO A 862 -42.36 -15.97 22.85
CA PRO A 862 -42.61 -17.39 23.13
C PRO A 862 -44.11 -17.74 23.21
N GLN A 863 -44.94 -16.80 23.68
CA GLN A 863 -46.40 -16.94 23.75
C GLN A 863 -47.01 -17.00 22.35
N GLU A 864 -46.58 -16.15 21.41
CA GLU A 864 -47.06 -16.16 20.03
C GLU A 864 -46.61 -17.43 19.28
N CYS A 865 -45.36 -17.86 19.48
CA CYS A 865 -44.90 -19.10 18.86
C CYS A 865 -45.65 -20.34 19.40
N LYS A 866 -45.97 -20.36 20.70
CA LYS A 866 -46.80 -21.42 21.30
C LYS A 866 -48.25 -21.40 20.81
N LYS A 867 -48.81 -20.25 20.43
CA LYS A 867 -50.13 -20.20 19.75
C LYS A 867 -50.10 -20.89 18.38
N SER A 868 -48.99 -20.81 17.65
CA SER A 868 -48.83 -21.50 16.35
C SER A 868 -48.60 -23.00 16.48
N TYR A 869 -47.75 -23.43 17.42
CA TYR A 869 -47.24 -24.82 17.49
C TYR A 869 -47.73 -25.66 18.67
N GLY A 870 -48.47 -25.08 19.61
CA GLY A 870 -48.90 -25.71 20.86
C GLY A 870 -47.87 -25.58 22.01
N ASN A 871 -48.38 -25.50 23.24
CA ASN A 871 -47.58 -25.22 24.44
C ASN A 871 -46.47 -26.25 24.73
N SER A 872 -46.66 -27.51 24.34
CA SER A 872 -45.73 -28.62 24.63
C SER A 872 -44.58 -28.74 23.62
N ARG A 873 -44.67 -28.11 22.44
CA ARG A 873 -43.71 -28.30 21.35
C ARG A 873 -42.56 -27.30 21.36
N ILE A 874 -42.81 -26.07 21.80
CA ILE A 874 -41.83 -24.97 21.85
C ILE A 874 -41.22 -24.86 23.24
N THR A 875 -39.92 -25.15 23.34
CA THR A 875 -39.12 -25.04 24.58
C THR A 875 -38.42 -23.68 24.68
N ASP A 876 -37.80 -23.40 25.82
CA ASP A 876 -36.93 -22.21 26.00
C ASP A 876 -35.63 -22.29 25.17
N LYS A 877 -35.29 -23.48 24.66
CA LYS A 877 -34.13 -23.71 23.77
C LYS A 877 -34.46 -23.45 22.30
N MET A 878 -35.68 -22.98 22.02
CA MET A 878 -36.16 -22.59 20.70
C MET A 878 -36.51 -21.10 20.67
N LEU A 879 -36.16 -20.45 19.57
CA LEU A 879 -36.50 -19.07 19.23
C LEU A 879 -37.36 -19.10 17.97
N CYS A 880 -38.32 -18.19 17.84
CA CYS A 880 -39.19 -18.15 16.67
C CYS A 880 -39.15 -16.78 16.01
N ALA A 881 -39.19 -16.76 14.67
CA ALA A 881 -39.18 -15.53 13.89
C ALA A 881 -40.01 -15.67 12.61
N GLY A 882 -40.53 -14.56 12.10
CA GLY A 882 -41.31 -14.49 10.87
C GLY A 882 -42.59 -13.67 11.03
N TYR A 883 -43.38 -13.58 9.95
CA TYR A 883 -44.61 -12.81 9.93
C TYR A 883 -45.83 -13.72 10.11
N SER A 884 -46.82 -13.29 10.90
CA SER A 884 -48.05 -14.06 11.16
C SER A 884 -48.86 -14.40 9.90
N ARG A 885 -48.75 -13.58 8.85
CA ARG A 885 -49.35 -13.80 7.53
C ARG A 885 -48.59 -14.82 6.66
N GLY A 886 -47.44 -15.32 7.10
CA GLY A 886 -46.52 -16.11 6.29
C GLY A 886 -45.77 -15.26 5.26
N GLY A 887 -45.30 -15.89 4.19
CA GLY A 887 -44.67 -15.23 3.02
C GLY A 887 -43.18 -14.91 3.12
N THR A 888 -42.54 -15.01 4.29
CA THR A 888 -41.06 -14.96 4.41
C THR A 888 -40.60 -15.83 5.60
N ASP A 889 -39.75 -16.82 5.32
CA ASP A 889 -39.23 -17.81 6.28
C ASP A 889 -38.02 -18.55 5.64
N THR A 890 -37.28 -19.29 6.46
CA THR A 890 -36.26 -20.26 6.00
C THR A 890 -36.91 -21.52 5.41
N CYS A 891 -36.17 -22.25 4.58
CA CYS A 891 -36.68 -23.45 3.91
C CYS A 891 -35.62 -24.57 3.83
N GLN A 892 -35.94 -25.65 3.09
CA GLN A 892 -35.04 -26.80 2.97
C GLN A 892 -33.72 -26.38 2.29
N GLY A 893 -32.60 -26.58 2.99
CA GLY A 893 -31.25 -26.18 2.58
C GLY A 893 -30.67 -25.00 3.39
N ASP A 894 -31.50 -24.24 4.11
CA ASP A 894 -31.04 -23.18 5.03
C ASP A 894 -30.71 -23.71 6.43
N SER A 895 -31.10 -24.95 6.74
CA SER A 895 -30.80 -25.66 8.00
C SER A 895 -29.36 -25.45 8.48
N GLY A 896 -29.19 -25.04 9.74
CA GLY A 896 -27.89 -24.69 10.31
C GLY A 896 -27.36 -23.29 9.97
N GLY A 897 -27.97 -22.60 9.01
CA GLY A 897 -27.66 -21.22 8.66
C GLY A 897 -28.03 -20.21 9.75
N PRO A 898 -27.38 -19.03 9.77
CA PRO A 898 -27.55 -18.02 10.81
C PRO A 898 -28.89 -17.29 10.75
N MET A 899 -29.42 -16.95 11.93
CA MET A 899 -30.28 -15.79 12.13
C MET A 899 -29.53 -14.75 12.98
N VAL A 900 -29.31 -13.56 12.40
CA VAL A 900 -28.49 -12.49 13.00
C VAL A 900 -29.28 -11.22 13.24
N CYS A 901 -29.11 -10.65 14.43
CA CYS A 901 -29.74 -9.40 14.85
C CYS A 901 -28.66 -8.33 15.05
N GLN A 902 -28.93 -7.09 14.65
CA GLN A 902 -27.99 -5.98 14.82
C GLN A 902 -28.16 -5.36 16.21
N HIS A 903 -27.07 -5.16 16.94
CA HIS A 903 -27.06 -4.40 18.18
C HIS A 903 -26.91 -2.89 17.92
N SER A 904 -27.16 -2.06 18.92
CA SER A 904 -27.15 -0.59 18.80
C SER A 904 -25.79 -0.01 18.44
N ASP A 905 -24.69 -0.72 18.69
CA ASP A 905 -23.33 -0.35 18.26
C ASP A 905 -23.08 -0.55 16.74
N GLY A 906 -23.99 -1.25 16.07
CA GLY A 906 -23.96 -1.62 14.65
C GLY A 906 -23.47 -3.05 14.36
N SER A 907 -23.01 -3.79 15.39
CA SER A 907 -22.49 -5.15 15.25
C SER A 907 -23.59 -6.21 15.25
N TRP A 908 -23.28 -7.39 14.69
CA TRP A 908 -24.27 -8.44 14.39
C TRP A 908 -24.09 -9.71 15.25
N TYR A 909 -25.17 -10.10 15.92
CA TYR A 909 -25.22 -11.20 16.88
C TYR A 909 -26.07 -12.36 16.36
N LEU A 910 -25.46 -13.54 16.32
CA LEU A 910 -26.10 -14.83 16.07
C LEU A 910 -27.07 -15.13 17.22
N SER A 911 -28.37 -14.96 16.95
CA SER A 911 -29.45 -15.13 17.92
C SER A 911 -30.20 -16.46 17.71
N GLY A 912 -30.21 -16.97 16.48
CA GLY A 912 -30.79 -18.26 16.13
C GLY A 912 -29.91 -19.06 15.16
N VAL A 913 -30.03 -20.38 15.24
CA VAL A 913 -29.55 -21.33 14.22
C VAL A 913 -30.76 -21.99 13.57
N THR A 914 -30.86 -21.90 12.23
CA THR A 914 -32.02 -22.40 11.47
C THR A 914 -32.26 -23.89 11.72
N SER A 915 -33.46 -24.27 12.19
CA SER A 915 -33.72 -25.62 12.70
C SER A 915 -34.92 -26.30 12.03
N TRP A 916 -36.15 -25.81 12.20
CA TRP A 916 -37.35 -26.43 11.61
C TRP A 916 -38.54 -25.45 11.47
N GLY A 917 -39.57 -25.86 10.73
CA GLY A 917 -40.81 -25.09 10.57
C GLY A 917 -41.93 -25.94 9.97
N ARG A 918 -43.17 -25.42 9.91
CA ARG A 918 -44.28 -26.08 9.20
C ARG A 918 -44.42 -25.53 7.79
N GLY A 919 -43.83 -26.25 6.82
CA GLY A 919 -43.70 -25.75 5.45
C GLY A 919 -42.58 -24.71 5.36
N CYS A 920 -42.61 -23.88 4.31
CA CYS A 920 -41.73 -22.72 4.19
C CYS A 920 -42.64 -21.49 4.10
N ALA A 921 -42.65 -20.67 5.15
CA ALA A 921 -43.46 -19.45 5.23
C ALA A 921 -44.99 -19.63 5.19
N SER A 922 -45.51 -20.75 5.70
CA SER A 922 -46.96 -20.99 5.80
C SER A 922 -47.65 -19.95 6.70
N ALA A 923 -48.78 -19.39 6.26
CA ALA A 923 -49.57 -18.48 7.09
C ALA A 923 -49.95 -19.12 8.45
N GLY A 924 -49.85 -18.34 9.53
CA GLY A 924 -50.09 -18.81 10.90
C GLY A 924 -48.93 -19.57 11.56
N TYR A 925 -47.81 -19.79 10.86
CA TYR A 925 -46.63 -20.49 11.38
C TYR A 925 -45.36 -19.64 11.26
N TYR A 926 -44.51 -19.70 12.28
CA TYR A 926 -43.21 -19.03 12.34
C TYR A 926 -42.07 -20.03 12.08
N GLY A 927 -40.94 -19.57 11.55
CA GLY A 927 -39.72 -20.36 11.52
C GLY A 927 -39.19 -20.60 12.94
N VAL A 928 -38.66 -21.78 13.21
CA VAL A 928 -38.11 -22.17 14.52
C VAL A 928 -36.61 -22.41 14.43
N TYR A 929 -35.89 -21.76 15.33
CA TYR A 929 -34.43 -21.68 15.40
C TYR A 929 -33.96 -22.22 16.76
N ALA A 930 -32.78 -22.82 16.84
CA ALA A 930 -32.16 -23.11 18.13
C ALA A 930 -31.76 -21.77 18.80
N HIS A 931 -32.20 -21.54 20.04
CA HIS A 931 -32.05 -20.26 20.73
C HIS A 931 -30.63 -20.10 21.27
N VAL A 932 -29.83 -19.25 20.60
CA VAL A 932 -28.37 -19.22 20.83
C VAL A 932 -28.02 -18.72 22.22
N ALA A 933 -28.68 -17.70 22.75
CA ALA A 933 -28.43 -17.21 24.11
C ALA A 933 -28.62 -18.30 25.17
N ASN A 934 -29.67 -19.12 25.04
CA ASN A 934 -29.97 -20.20 25.99
C ASN A 934 -29.13 -21.48 25.79
N LEU A 935 -28.33 -21.54 24.71
CA LEU A 935 -27.43 -22.65 24.36
C LEU A 935 -25.96 -22.25 24.44
N TYR A 936 -25.66 -20.94 24.53
CA TYR A 936 -24.31 -20.40 24.57
C TYR A 936 -23.42 -20.97 25.68
N PRO A 937 -23.90 -21.22 26.92
CA PRO A 937 -23.07 -21.83 27.97
C PRO A 937 -22.44 -23.16 27.56
N TRP A 938 -23.18 -23.99 26.79
CA TRP A 938 -22.65 -25.24 26.23
C TRP A 938 -21.68 -24.97 25.07
N VAL A 939 -22.00 -24.04 24.16
CA VAL A 939 -21.09 -23.69 23.05
C VAL A 939 -19.75 -23.18 23.58
N LYS A 940 -19.78 -22.32 24.61
CA LYS A 940 -18.63 -21.82 25.35
C LYS A 940 -17.81 -22.95 25.98
N GLN A 941 -18.46 -23.91 26.64
CA GLN A 941 -17.80 -25.09 27.20
C GLN A 941 -17.06 -25.93 26.14
N VAL A 942 -17.63 -26.07 24.94
CA VAL A 942 -17.04 -26.86 23.85
C VAL A 942 -15.92 -26.12 23.11
N THR A 943 -16.05 -24.81 22.92
CA THR A 943 -15.15 -24.01 22.06
C THR A 943 -14.08 -23.23 22.81
N GLY A 944 -14.33 -22.87 24.08
CA GLY A 944 -13.50 -21.96 24.86
C GLY A 944 -13.69 -20.47 24.55
N LEU A 945 -14.73 -20.10 23.79
CA LEU A 945 -15.02 -18.71 23.37
C LEU A 945 -15.72 -17.88 24.47
#